data_AF-A0A2E6EMJ5-F1
#
_entry.id   AF-A0A2E6EMJ5-F1
#
_cell.length_a   1.000
_cell.length_b   1.000
_cell.length_c   1.000
_cell.angle_alpha   90.00
_cell.angle_beta   90.00
_cell.angle_gamma   90.00
#
_symmetry.space_group_name_H-M   'P 1'
#
loop_
_entity.id
_entity.type
_entity.pdbx_description
1 polymer ?
#
loop_
_entity_poly.entity_id
_entity_poly.type
_entity_poly.pdbx_seq_one_letter_code
_entity_poly.pdbx_strand_id
1 'polypeptide(L)'
;MEFSLMNRFLMLLCLILSSSLSMACEQRESPTPQGDDDDDDLANTVNEEDLDGDGFCPSNQCEDLSLYGGDCDDENRLINPGATESCDTLDNDCDGRTDEPFDVDQDGFFDGLVPDCILNYPEEQLDCNDQLALINPAAEEACDGNDTNCNGLIDDGLDQDGDGYRICDVPADCNDEDASVFPNATELCDGADTNCNGFIDDGVGLEFADSDADGWSDCTGDCDDNDFTVNPGVMEACDEADNDCDGEVDEGLDNDGDGVPGAHPGCLAQFGAVDCDDDDPSLFPGAPEVCDSLDNNCDGQIDENLDFDGDGFSSCQGDCASLDASVFPGATEACDGIDNNCDGTIDEGFDNDGDGQSPCDGDCNDLLDTVYLGAPELCDGSDNDCDGQIGSNEVDQDGDGSSECDGDCDENNAEIGPAASEVCNAIDDDCDGIVPADELDNDLDGFVGCTPPGCSIALLNDGDDASFWSSMDALDATGMDTVQWDGVAASNVLIDVNNFSDHQVLVWYTTARSLSAAELSGLEQWLGLGGGLIVTGADALSNSSTFDPNGGSEALVDGSNLAALVRSQTWGNGPQTNSCVVNSSGNPIIDGPHGSWANGFTFSATDPNHEAAIADSSSGAIRVASVGNRAKLIFTELASGGSVLYWNGNAGLSDWSEANAPDMAAMLRNAVHHMNLGCAVMRGGDCDDTNPSLMPGTCL
;
A
#
# COMPACT_ATOMS: atom_id res chain seq x y z
N MET A 1 18.76 4.46 39.77
CA MET A 1 17.78 5.53 39.50
C MET A 1 16.94 5.08 38.32
N GLU A 2 15.64 4.94 38.58
CA GLU A 2 14.50 4.81 37.65
C GLU A 2 14.53 3.76 36.53
N PHE A 3 13.77 2.68 36.75
CA PHE A 3 12.99 2.03 35.69
C PHE A 3 11.51 2.06 36.08
N SER A 4 10.70 2.57 35.15
CA SER A 4 9.32 3.00 35.33
C SER A 4 8.29 1.90 35.09
N LEU A 5 7.16 2.05 35.78
CA LEU A 5 5.97 1.21 35.90
C LEU A 5 5.20 0.92 34.60
N MET A 6 4.54 -0.25 34.57
CA MET A 6 3.09 -0.52 34.26
C MET A 6 2.97 -1.97 33.75
N ASN A 7 1.97 -2.81 34.04
CA ASN A 7 0.59 -2.63 34.49
C ASN A 7 0.02 -3.97 35.02
N ARG A 8 -0.94 -3.84 35.94
CA ARG A 8 -1.98 -4.75 36.46
C ARG A 8 -2.32 -6.01 35.63
N PHE A 9 -2.63 -7.13 36.30
CA PHE A 9 -3.93 -7.82 36.19
C PHE A 9 -4.12 -8.99 37.19
N LEU A 10 -5.35 -9.07 37.72
CA LEU A 10 -6.11 -10.26 38.17
C LEU A 10 -5.97 -10.78 39.62
N MET A 11 -7.00 -10.43 40.41
CA MET A 11 -7.54 -11.19 41.54
C MET A 11 -8.75 -12.02 41.05
N LEU A 12 -9.00 -13.16 41.72
CA LEU A 12 -10.32 -13.81 41.97
C LEU A 12 -10.76 -15.03 41.12
N LEU A 13 -10.74 -16.22 41.75
CA LEU A 13 -11.77 -17.30 41.88
C LEU A 13 -11.04 -18.68 41.96
N CYS A 14 -11.14 -19.56 42.97
CA CYS A 14 -12.26 -20.20 43.69
C CYS A 14 -12.30 -21.71 43.37
N LEU A 15 -12.67 -22.51 44.39
CA LEU A 15 -13.05 -23.94 44.40
C LEU A 15 -11.92 -24.98 44.62
N ILE A 16 -12.01 -26.04 45.44
CA ILE A 16 -12.80 -26.54 46.60
C ILE A 16 -12.65 -28.10 46.57
N LEU A 17 -12.55 -28.73 47.76
CA LEU A 17 -12.73 -30.18 48.10
C LEU A 17 -11.61 -31.18 47.72
N SER A 18 -11.15 -32.11 48.58
CA SER A 18 -11.87 -32.97 49.56
C SER A 18 -10.87 -33.64 50.54
N SER A 19 -11.09 -33.59 51.87
CA SER A 19 -11.72 -34.62 52.76
C SER A 19 -10.74 -35.73 53.20
N SER A 20 -10.61 -36.18 54.45
CA SER A 20 -11.50 -36.26 55.65
C SER A 20 -10.71 -36.94 56.81
N LEU A 21 -10.89 -36.61 58.10
CA LEU A 21 -11.72 -37.26 59.15
C LEU A 21 -11.24 -36.61 60.48
N SER A 22 -12.01 -36.17 61.47
CA SER A 22 -13.10 -36.76 62.28
C SER A 22 -13.60 -35.65 63.23
N MET A 23 -14.70 -35.69 63.98
CA MET A 23 -15.98 -36.40 64.00
C MET A 23 -16.82 -35.58 65.01
N ALA A 24 -18.05 -35.21 64.66
CA ALA A 24 -19.04 -34.57 65.55
C ALA A 24 -19.98 -35.61 66.17
N CYS A 25 -20.64 -35.27 67.29
CA CYS A 25 -21.90 -35.86 67.78
C CYS A 25 -22.35 -35.15 69.09
N GLU A 26 -23.59 -34.87 69.49
CA GLU A 26 -24.92 -34.73 68.87
C GLU A 26 -25.96 -34.35 69.98
N GLN A 27 -26.68 -33.23 69.81
CA GLN A 27 -28.14 -33.04 69.82
C GLN A 27 -29.12 -33.78 70.79
N ARG A 28 -29.98 -32.93 71.39
CA ARG A 28 -31.47 -32.95 71.53
C ARG A 28 -32.29 -34.11 72.14
N GLU A 29 -33.09 -33.70 73.13
CA GLU A 29 -34.53 -33.92 73.40
C GLU A 29 -35.14 -35.34 73.61
N SER A 30 -35.54 -35.59 74.88
CA SER A 30 -36.82 -36.15 75.43
C SER A 30 -37.29 -37.57 75.05
N PRO A 31 -37.85 -38.40 75.98
CA PRO A 31 -39.16 -38.15 76.63
C PRO A 31 -39.39 -38.73 78.07
N THR A 32 -40.52 -38.35 78.70
CA THR A 32 -41.00 -38.70 80.06
C THR A 32 -41.74 -40.05 80.15
N PRO A 33 -41.90 -40.66 81.36
CA PRO A 33 -43.22 -40.64 82.05
C PRO A 33 -43.23 -40.77 83.61
N GLN A 34 -44.39 -40.41 84.22
CA GLN A 34 -44.90 -40.68 85.59
C GLN A 34 -44.15 -40.02 86.77
N GLY A 35 -44.77 -39.45 87.82
CA GLY A 35 -46.15 -39.51 88.31
C GLY A 35 -46.13 -39.77 89.82
N ASP A 36 -46.44 -38.72 90.60
CA ASP A 36 -47.07 -38.68 91.92
C ASP A 36 -46.26 -38.87 93.24
N ASP A 37 -46.33 -37.79 94.03
CA ASP A 37 -46.65 -37.68 95.46
C ASP A 37 -45.56 -37.70 96.57
N ASP A 38 -45.51 -36.52 97.23
CA ASP A 38 -45.42 -36.25 98.67
C ASP A 38 -44.07 -36.22 99.43
N ASP A 39 -43.86 -35.04 100.03
CA ASP A 39 -43.31 -34.76 101.37
C ASP A 39 -41.80 -34.85 101.68
N ASP A 40 -41.33 -33.70 102.18
CA ASP A 40 -40.47 -33.51 103.36
C ASP A 40 -38.93 -33.69 103.26
N ASP A 41 -38.26 -32.54 103.42
CA ASP A 41 -37.04 -32.30 104.21
C ASP A 41 -35.74 -33.12 104.00
N LEU A 42 -34.68 -32.35 103.69
CA LEU A 42 -33.27 -32.46 104.11
C LEU A 42 -32.21 -33.03 103.14
N ALA A 43 -31.22 -32.14 102.89
CA ALA A 43 -29.80 -32.33 102.54
C ALA A 43 -29.40 -32.26 101.05
N ASN A 44 -28.77 -31.14 100.64
CA ASN A 44 -27.43 -31.05 100.02
C ASN A 44 -27.20 -29.59 99.49
N THR A 45 -26.17 -28.88 99.95
CA THR A 45 -25.73 -27.60 99.35
C THR A 45 -24.24 -27.70 99.07
N VAL A 46 -23.86 -27.90 97.80
CA VAL A 46 -22.53 -27.53 97.29
C VAL A 46 -22.46 -26.00 97.38
N ASN A 47 -21.34 -25.45 97.87
CA ASN A 47 -21.15 -24.01 97.86
C ASN A 47 -20.92 -23.60 96.39
N GLU A 48 -21.77 -22.74 95.82
CA GLU A 48 -21.59 -22.32 94.41
C GLU A 48 -20.41 -21.33 94.23
N GLU A 49 -19.67 -21.03 95.31
CA GLU A 49 -18.49 -20.15 95.31
C GLU A 49 -17.14 -20.89 95.45
N ASP A 50 -17.15 -22.20 95.65
CA ASP A 50 -15.96 -23.07 95.75
C ASP A 50 -16.34 -24.39 95.05
N LEU A 51 -16.12 -24.41 93.74
CA LEU A 51 -16.68 -25.44 92.85
C LEU A 51 -15.93 -26.77 92.97
N ASP A 52 -14.64 -26.74 93.28
CA ASP A 52 -13.81 -27.94 93.45
C ASP A 52 -13.58 -28.37 94.91
N GLY A 53 -13.96 -27.54 95.87
CA GLY A 53 -13.95 -27.82 97.30
C GLY A 53 -12.58 -27.70 97.97
N ASP A 54 -11.64 -26.94 97.39
CA ASP A 54 -10.29 -26.76 97.92
C ASP A 54 -10.18 -25.65 98.99
N GLY A 55 -11.25 -24.87 99.15
CA GLY A 55 -11.36 -23.79 100.14
C GLY A 55 -10.92 -22.41 99.63
N PHE A 56 -10.65 -22.27 98.33
CA PHE A 56 -10.40 -21.01 97.65
C PHE A 56 -11.58 -20.62 96.75
N CYS A 57 -11.63 -19.35 96.35
CA CYS A 57 -12.61 -18.87 95.38
C CYS A 57 -11.95 -17.88 94.39
N PRO A 58 -12.50 -17.72 93.16
CA PRO A 58 -11.83 -16.96 92.10
C PRO A 58 -11.87 -15.44 92.28
N SER A 59 -12.52 -14.93 93.33
CA SER A 59 -12.58 -13.50 93.61
C SER A 59 -11.93 -13.15 94.95
N ASN A 60 -11.34 -11.96 95.04
CA ASN A 60 -10.72 -11.47 96.28
C ASN A 60 -11.71 -11.17 97.43
N GLN A 61 -13.01 -11.45 97.25
CA GLN A 61 -14.05 -11.31 98.27
C GLN A 61 -15.09 -12.43 98.13
N CYS A 62 -14.73 -13.65 98.57
CA CYS A 62 -15.71 -14.73 98.75
C CYS A 62 -16.82 -14.26 99.71
N GLU A 63 -18.10 -14.49 99.38
CA GLU A 63 -19.20 -14.08 100.27
C GLU A 63 -19.27 -15.03 101.49
N ASP A 64 -18.79 -16.27 101.34
CA ASP A 64 -18.44 -17.16 102.45
C ASP A 64 -17.11 -16.76 103.10
N LEU A 65 -17.19 -16.30 104.36
CA LEU A 65 -16.04 -15.91 105.18
C LEU A 65 -15.10 -17.07 105.57
N SER A 66 -15.42 -18.31 105.18
CA SER A 66 -14.55 -19.48 105.37
C SER A 66 -13.65 -19.80 104.17
N LEU A 67 -13.82 -19.11 103.04
CA LEU A 67 -13.01 -19.26 101.82
C LEU A 67 -11.96 -18.15 101.67
N TYR A 68 -10.86 -18.46 101.00
CA TYR A 68 -9.79 -17.51 100.67
C TYR A 68 -9.82 -17.13 99.18
N GLY A 69 -9.74 -15.85 98.86
CA GLY A 69 -9.77 -15.40 97.47
C GLY A 69 -8.42 -15.53 96.76
N GLY A 70 -8.45 -15.67 95.43
CA GLY A 70 -7.25 -15.67 94.58
C GLY A 70 -7.09 -16.93 93.74
N ASP A 71 -8.09 -17.81 93.72
CA ASP A 71 -8.10 -18.99 92.87
C ASP A 71 -8.10 -18.62 91.37
N CYS A 72 -7.16 -19.15 90.61
CA CYS A 72 -7.07 -18.92 89.18
C CYS A 72 -7.75 -20.01 88.35
N ASP A 73 -8.15 -21.15 88.94
CA ASP A 73 -8.95 -22.20 88.32
C ASP A 73 -9.86 -22.93 89.33
N ASP A 74 -11.02 -22.33 89.63
CA ASP A 74 -12.07 -22.82 90.57
C ASP A 74 -12.68 -24.19 90.18
N GLU A 75 -12.32 -24.76 89.02
CA GLU A 75 -12.71 -26.13 88.64
C GLU A 75 -11.62 -27.17 88.97
N ASN A 76 -10.45 -26.75 89.45
CA ASN A 76 -9.27 -27.59 89.66
C ASN A 76 -8.53 -27.32 90.98
N ARG A 77 -8.83 -28.14 91.98
CA ARG A 77 -8.27 -28.10 93.35
C ARG A 77 -6.74 -28.14 93.52
N LEU A 78 -6.00 -28.31 92.42
CA LEU A 78 -4.54 -28.31 92.38
C LEU A 78 -3.97 -26.94 91.97
N ILE A 79 -4.81 -26.01 91.55
CA ILE A 79 -4.45 -24.67 91.10
C ILE A 79 -5.10 -23.69 92.07
N ASN A 80 -4.33 -23.17 93.03
CA ASN A 80 -4.80 -22.21 94.01
C ASN A 80 -3.62 -21.54 94.71
N PRO A 81 -3.82 -20.38 95.38
CA PRO A 81 -2.78 -19.66 96.13
C PRO A 81 -1.98 -20.43 97.19
N GLY A 82 -2.37 -21.65 97.54
CA GLY A 82 -1.68 -22.53 98.48
C GLY A 82 -1.04 -23.76 97.85
N ALA A 83 -1.12 -23.92 96.53
CA ALA A 83 -0.55 -25.03 95.80
C ALA A 83 0.98 -24.94 95.75
N THR A 84 1.63 -26.00 95.24
CA THR A 84 3.06 -26.00 94.96
C THR A 84 3.23 -26.12 93.46
N GLU A 85 4.04 -25.25 92.88
CA GLU A 85 4.40 -25.30 91.46
C GLU A 85 4.93 -26.67 91.07
N SER A 86 4.34 -27.18 90.00
CA SER A 86 4.75 -28.36 89.26
C SER A 86 5.13 -27.85 87.88
N CYS A 87 6.25 -28.32 87.32
CA CYS A 87 6.74 -27.86 86.03
C CYS A 87 5.82 -28.33 84.89
N ASP A 88 4.67 -27.69 84.73
CA ASP A 88 3.55 -28.16 83.91
C ASP A 88 2.91 -27.06 83.08
N THR A 89 3.60 -25.92 82.95
CA THR A 89 3.20 -24.74 82.17
C THR A 89 1.99 -24.00 82.73
N LEU A 90 1.50 -24.39 83.91
CA LEU A 90 0.41 -23.73 84.61
C LEU A 90 0.98 -23.02 85.84
N ASP A 91 0.45 -21.82 86.10
CA ASP A 91 0.63 -21.13 87.38
C ASP A 91 -0.22 -21.86 88.43
N ASN A 92 0.34 -22.87 89.10
CA ASN A 92 -0.39 -23.70 90.05
C ASN A 92 -0.69 -22.92 91.34
N ASP A 93 0.22 -22.06 91.78
CA ASP A 93 0.09 -21.29 93.02
C ASP A 93 -0.51 -19.88 92.83
N CYS A 94 -0.96 -19.58 91.61
CA CYS A 94 -1.66 -18.36 91.23
C CYS A 94 -0.91 -17.06 91.62
N ASP A 95 0.42 -17.08 91.69
CA ASP A 95 1.23 -15.91 92.05
C ASP A 95 1.51 -14.98 90.85
N GLY A 96 1.14 -15.43 89.64
CA GLY A 96 1.30 -14.72 88.38
C GLY A 96 2.59 -15.05 87.65
N ARG A 97 3.36 -16.04 88.10
CA ARG A 97 4.49 -16.66 87.41
C ARG A 97 4.15 -18.11 87.09
N THR A 98 4.93 -18.71 86.22
CA THR A 98 4.69 -20.08 85.78
C THR A 98 6.00 -20.81 85.95
N ASP A 99 5.99 -21.90 86.72
CA ASP A 99 7.13 -22.79 86.89
C ASP A 99 8.40 -22.08 87.43
N GLU A 100 8.28 -20.97 88.14
CA GLU A 100 9.42 -20.15 88.58
C GLU A 100 10.42 -20.82 89.55
N PRO A 101 10.10 -21.91 90.29
CA PRO A 101 11.12 -22.65 91.04
C PRO A 101 12.06 -23.46 90.14
N PHE A 102 11.74 -23.57 88.86
CA PHE A 102 12.47 -24.35 87.86
C PHE A 102 13.21 -23.46 86.84
N ASP A 103 13.21 -22.13 87.03
CA ASP A 103 14.05 -21.15 86.32
C ASP A 103 14.74 -20.29 87.39
N VAL A 104 15.73 -20.89 88.07
CA VAL A 104 16.33 -20.33 89.30
C VAL A 104 17.19 -19.10 88.99
N ASP A 105 17.86 -19.07 87.85
CA ASP A 105 18.69 -17.94 87.44
C ASP A 105 17.99 -16.90 86.54
N GLN A 106 16.74 -17.18 86.13
CA GLN A 106 15.85 -16.27 85.41
C GLN A 106 16.35 -15.92 84.01
N ASP A 107 17.00 -16.86 83.32
CA ASP A 107 17.41 -16.71 81.93
C ASP A 107 16.32 -17.17 80.94
N GLY A 108 15.26 -17.80 81.45
CA GLY A 108 14.10 -18.25 80.68
C GLY A 108 14.25 -19.68 80.13
N PHE A 109 15.25 -20.42 80.58
CA PHE A 109 15.39 -21.86 80.38
C PHE A 109 15.10 -22.58 81.71
N PHE A 110 14.42 -23.74 81.64
CA PHE A 110 13.92 -24.44 82.82
C PHE A 110 14.78 -25.67 83.14
N ASP A 111 14.92 -26.03 84.42
CA ASP A 111 15.79 -27.11 84.90
C ASP A 111 15.57 -28.44 84.14
N GLY A 112 16.52 -28.74 83.25
CA GLY A 112 16.58 -29.94 82.43
C GLY A 112 16.89 -31.21 83.22
N LEU A 113 17.08 -31.13 84.54
CA LEU A 113 17.23 -32.26 85.44
C LEU A 113 15.90 -32.65 86.13
N VAL A 114 14.86 -31.82 86.01
CA VAL A 114 13.53 -32.08 86.59
C VAL A 114 12.67 -32.87 85.60
N PRO A 115 12.24 -34.11 85.93
CA PRO A 115 11.49 -34.95 84.99
C PRO A 115 10.21 -34.33 84.44
N ASP A 116 9.52 -33.53 85.25
CA ASP A 116 8.29 -32.87 84.84
C ASP A 116 8.58 -31.75 83.82
N CYS A 117 9.68 -30.99 83.99
CA CYS A 117 10.12 -30.02 83.01
C CYS A 117 10.53 -30.69 81.70
N ILE A 118 11.30 -31.79 81.74
CA ILE A 118 11.70 -32.54 80.54
C ILE A 118 10.47 -33.04 79.74
N LEU A 119 9.35 -33.33 80.42
CA LEU A 119 8.13 -33.79 79.76
C LEU A 119 7.29 -32.67 79.17
N ASN A 120 7.33 -31.47 79.77
CA ASN A 120 6.42 -30.38 79.46
C ASN A 120 7.07 -29.26 78.64
N TYR A 121 8.40 -29.13 78.68
CA TYR A 121 9.19 -28.18 77.90
C TYR A 121 10.05 -28.91 76.85
N PRO A 122 10.24 -28.30 75.65
CA PRO A 122 11.14 -28.85 74.63
C PRO A 122 12.60 -28.76 75.07
N GLU A 123 13.47 -29.65 74.57
CA GLU A 123 14.91 -29.68 74.92
C GLU A 123 15.63 -28.34 74.72
N GLU A 124 15.18 -27.53 73.76
CA GLU A 124 15.68 -26.18 73.49
C GLU A 124 15.34 -25.15 74.59
N GLN A 125 14.50 -25.51 75.54
CA GLN A 125 14.12 -24.72 76.71
C GLN A 125 14.58 -25.37 78.01
N LEU A 126 15.36 -26.46 77.94
CA LEU A 126 15.84 -27.19 79.10
C LEU A 126 17.28 -26.82 79.41
N ASP A 127 17.51 -26.22 80.56
CA ASP A 127 18.83 -25.86 81.03
C ASP A 127 19.55 -27.08 81.66
N CYS A 128 20.77 -27.35 81.21
CA CYS A 128 21.64 -28.35 81.83
C CYS A 128 22.26 -27.88 83.16
N ASN A 129 22.19 -26.57 83.47
CA ASN A 129 22.57 -25.99 84.75
C ASN A 129 21.78 -24.70 85.09
N ASP A 130 20.56 -24.88 85.62
CA ASP A 130 19.60 -23.86 86.10
C ASP A 130 20.12 -22.88 87.19
N GLN A 131 21.40 -22.96 87.55
CA GLN A 131 22.03 -22.01 88.49
C GLN A 131 22.92 -20.99 87.79
N LEU A 132 23.22 -21.17 86.51
CA LEU A 132 24.17 -20.37 85.74
C LEU A 132 23.61 -19.95 84.38
N ALA A 133 23.08 -18.73 84.31
CA ALA A 133 22.50 -18.11 83.11
C ALA A 133 23.42 -17.99 81.85
N LEU A 134 24.68 -18.44 81.95
CA LEU A 134 25.61 -18.53 80.83
C LEU A 134 25.69 -19.94 80.24
N ILE A 135 25.12 -20.93 80.91
CA ILE A 135 25.02 -22.31 80.47
C ILE A 135 23.55 -22.51 80.16
N ASN A 136 23.20 -22.62 78.89
CA ASN A 136 21.86 -22.91 78.44
C ASN A 136 21.90 -23.31 76.96
N PRO A 137 20.86 -23.96 76.42
CA PRO A 137 20.79 -24.40 75.03
C PRO A 137 21.10 -23.34 73.94
N ALA A 138 21.01 -22.06 74.27
CA ALA A 138 21.25 -20.96 73.33
C ALA A 138 22.63 -20.28 73.50
N ALA A 139 23.45 -20.73 74.45
CA ALA A 139 24.77 -20.17 74.67
C ALA A 139 25.79 -20.63 73.60
N GLU A 140 26.86 -19.86 73.43
CA GLU A 140 27.99 -20.23 72.56
C GLU A 140 29.05 -20.98 73.39
N GLU A 141 29.71 -21.96 72.78
CA GLU A 141 30.78 -22.73 73.42
C GLU A 141 32.01 -21.87 73.70
N ALA A 142 32.66 -22.11 74.84
CA ALA A 142 33.90 -21.46 75.25
C ALA A 142 34.89 -22.53 75.73
N CYS A 143 36.20 -22.29 75.60
CA CYS A 143 37.22 -23.25 76.05
C CYS A 143 37.39 -23.27 77.58
N ASP A 144 36.34 -23.65 78.29
CA ASP A 144 36.30 -23.70 79.75
C ASP A 144 36.00 -25.11 80.30
N GLY A 145 35.76 -26.07 79.41
CA GLY A 145 35.51 -27.47 79.74
C GLY A 145 34.08 -27.75 80.19
N ASN A 146 33.16 -26.81 80.00
CA ASN A 146 31.73 -26.98 80.22
C ASN A 146 31.01 -27.13 78.88
N ASP A 147 29.98 -27.98 78.86
CA ASP A 147 28.97 -28.00 77.79
C ASP A 147 28.09 -26.76 78.02
N THR A 148 28.43 -25.67 77.35
CA THR A 148 27.86 -24.34 77.60
C THR A 148 26.51 -24.22 76.91
N ASN A 149 26.37 -24.85 75.74
CA ASN A 149 25.17 -24.86 74.92
C ASN A 149 24.25 -26.07 75.16
N CYS A 150 24.52 -26.85 76.21
CA CYS A 150 23.74 -28.03 76.61
C CYS A 150 23.45 -29.05 75.50
N ASN A 151 24.31 -29.16 74.47
CA ASN A 151 24.12 -30.06 73.33
C ASN A 151 24.68 -31.49 73.58
N GLY A 152 25.34 -31.69 74.72
CA GLY A 152 25.96 -32.96 75.11
C GLY A 152 27.43 -33.13 74.71
N LEU A 153 28.04 -32.11 74.10
CA LEU A 153 29.45 -32.03 73.73
C LEU A 153 30.13 -30.92 74.53
N ILE A 154 31.42 -31.08 74.81
CA ILE A 154 32.20 -30.09 75.56
C ILE A 154 33.14 -29.38 74.59
N ASP A 155 33.13 -28.05 74.60
CA ASP A 155 34.00 -27.17 73.81
C ASP A 155 33.95 -27.51 72.29
N ASP A 156 32.75 -27.72 71.75
CA ASP A 156 32.54 -28.07 70.33
C ASP A 156 32.28 -26.84 69.44
N GLY A 157 32.48 -26.97 68.12
CA GLY A 157 32.28 -25.85 67.18
C GLY A 157 33.37 -24.77 67.19
N LEU A 158 34.58 -25.10 67.66
CA LEU A 158 35.73 -24.18 67.80
C LEU A 158 36.89 -24.50 66.82
N ASP A 159 36.57 -25.16 65.71
CA ASP A 159 37.43 -25.47 64.55
C ASP A 159 36.63 -25.00 63.32
N GLN A 160 36.78 -23.73 62.96
CA GLN A 160 35.94 -23.07 61.97
C GLN A 160 36.33 -23.40 60.53
N ASP A 161 37.60 -23.69 60.26
CA ASP A 161 38.09 -24.04 58.92
C ASP A 161 38.13 -25.55 58.63
N GLY A 162 37.99 -26.39 59.66
CA GLY A 162 37.84 -27.84 59.56
C GLY A 162 39.15 -28.60 59.34
N ASP A 163 40.29 -28.03 59.70
CA ASP A 163 41.61 -28.67 59.57
C ASP A 163 41.89 -29.72 60.67
N GLY A 164 41.07 -29.74 61.72
CA GLY A 164 41.17 -30.64 62.86
C GLY A 164 41.98 -30.10 64.04
N TYR A 165 42.37 -28.83 64.02
CA TYR A 165 42.98 -28.08 65.11
C TYR A 165 42.04 -26.96 65.54
N ARG A 166 41.77 -26.88 66.84
CA ARG A 166 40.94 -25.81 67.42
C ARG A 166 41.81 -24.67 67.92
N ILE A 167 41.27 -23.47 67.96
CA ILE A 167 41.90 -22.29 68.60
C ILE A 167 42.34 -22.51 70.07
N CYS A 168 41.83 -23.55 70.75
CA CYS A 168 42.26 -23.91 72.10
C CYS A 168 42.89 -25.30 72.26
N ASP A 169 43.31 -25.93 71.16
CA ASP A 169 44.21 -27.07 71.23
C ASP A 169 45.61 -26.67 71.78
N VAL A 170 46.43 -27.67 72.12
CA VAL A 170 47.80 -27.45 72.56
C VAL A 170 48.73 -28.37 71.77
N PRO A 171 49.44 -27.86 70.74
CA PRO A 171 49.51 -26.45 70.31
C PRO A 171 48.19 -25.97 69.68
N ALA A 172 47.89 -24.68 69.83
CA ALA A 172 46.66 -24.07 69.32
C ALA A 172 46.83 -23.69 67.85
N ASP A 173 45.73 -23.75 67.11
CA ASP A 173 45.66 -23.06 65.83
C ASP A 173 45.78 -21.54 66.04
N CYS A 174 46.71 -20.93 65.31
CA CYS A 174 46.95 -19.49 65.33
C CYS A 174 46.08 -18.72 64.33
N ASN A 175 45.37 -19.40 63.43
CA ASN A 175 44.40 -18.82 62.51
C ASN A 175 43.26 -19.80 62.13
N ASP A 176 42.26 -19.91 63.00
CA ASP A 176 41.06 -20.79 62.89
C ASP A 176 40.15 -20.50 61.67
N GLU A 177 40.50 -19.53 60.83
CA GLU A 177 39.79 -19.22 59.57
C GLU A 177 40.52 -19.76 58.32
N ASP A 178 41.71 -20.33 58.46
CA ASP A 178 42.58 -20.76 57.37
C ASP A 178 43.17 -22.16 57.60
N ALA A 179 42.54 -23.16 56.97
CA ALA A 179 42.91 -24.57 57.10
C ALA A 179 44.33 -24.93 56.60
N SER A 180 45.06 -23.97 56.02
CA SER A 180 46.47 -24.13 55.67
C SER A 180 47.42 -23.73 56.80
N VAL A 181 46.95 -22.94 57.77
CA VAL A 181 47.69 -22.45 58.92
C VAL A 181 47.36 -23.32 60.11
N PHE A 182 48.29 -24.17 60.52
CA PHE A 182 48.05 -25.08 61.64
C PHE A 182 49.34 -25.56 62.28
N PRO A 183 49.31 -26.03 63.54
CA PRO A 183 50.50 -26.53 64.21
C PRO A 183 51.27 -27.59 63.41
N ASN A 184 52.54 -27.29 63.10
CA ASN A 184 53.43 -28.12 62.26
C ASN A 184 53.09 -28.19 60.77
N ALA A 185 52.35 -27.22 60.22
CA ALA A 185 52.30 -27.03 58.78
C ALA A 185 53.71 -26.77 58.19
N THR A 186 53.85 -26.84 56.86
CA THR A 186 55.10 -26.47 56.19
C THR A 186 55.06 -24.99 55.86
N GLU A 187 56.10 -24.25 56.23
CA GLU A 187 56.23 -22.82 55.94
C GLU A 187 56.34 -22.57 54.43
N LEU A 188 55.81 -21.41 53.99
CA LEU A 188 55.92 -20.86 52.64
C LEU A 188 56.63 -19.49 52.73
N CYS A 189 57.12 -18.94 51.61
CA CYS A 189 57.65 -17.55 51.60
C CYS A 189 56.50 -16.53 51.45
N ASP A 190 55.47 -16.58 52.31
CA ASP A 190 54.29 -15.72 52.21
C ASP A 190 54.15 -14.71 53.36
N GLY A 191 55.07 -14.73 54.31
CA GLY A 191 55.08 -13.84 55.47
C GLY A 191 54.09 -14.25 56.56
N ALA A 192 53.49 -15.44 56.47
CA ALA A 192 52.66 -16.04 57.51
C ALA A 192 53.50 -16.98 58.40
N ASP A 193 53.06 -17.18 59.65
CA ASP A 193 53.57 -18.26 60.51
C ASP A 193 52.64 -19.45 60.32
N THR A 194 52.80 -20.14 59.18
CA THR A 194 51.87 -21.19 58.74
C THR A 194 51.83 -22.35 59.74
N ASN A 195 52.91 -22.61 60.44
CA ASN A 195 53.07 -23.75 61.34
C ASN A 195 52.82 -23.42 62.83
N CYS A 196 52.44 -22.17 63.12
CA CYS A 196 52.13 -21.63 64.45
C CYS A 196 53.23 -21.81 65.50
N ASN A 197 54.51 -21.82 65.11
CA ASN A 197 55.64 -22.01 66.03
C ASN A 197 56.24 -20.69 66.55
N GLY A 198 55.76 -19.55 66.05
CA GLY A 198 56.20 -18.20 66.41
C GLY A 198 57.33 -17.64 65.55
N PHE A 199 57.73 -18.33 64.48
CA PHE A 199 58.71 -17.89 63.50
C PHE A 199 58.07 -17.88 62.10
N ILE A 200 57.95 -16.68 61.53
CA ILE A 200 57.48 -16.51 60.15
C ILE A 200 58.53 -17.06 59.19
N ASP A 201 58.07 -17.86 58.22
CA ASP A 201 58.84 -18.39 57.09
C ASP A 201 60.11 -19.14 57.55
N ASP A 202 60.01 -19.95 58.61
CA ASP A 202 61.15 -20.69 59.16
C ASP A 202 61.39 -22.04 58.45
N GLY A 203 62.63 -22.29 58.04
CA GLY A 203 62.97 -23.53 57.34
C GLY A 203 62.81 -23.50 55.82
N VAL A 204 62.34 -22.38 55.24
CA VAL A 204 62.36 -22.08 53.79
C VAL A 204 63.66 -21.38 53.33
N GLY A 205 64.81 -21.77 53.89
CA GLY A 205 66.13 -21.40 53.32
C GLY A 205 66.65 -19.97 53.58
N LEU A 206 67.78 -19.63 52.93
CA LEU A 206 68.45 -18.31 52.96
C LEU A 206 67.93 -17.37 51.84
N GLU A 207 66.70 -17.59 51.40
CA GLU A 207 66.11 -17.17 50.11
C GLU A 207 65.63 -15.71 50.07
N PHE A 208 65.96 -14.92 51.10
CA PHE A 208 65.82 -13.45 51.12
C PHE A 208 67.12 -12.72 50.71
N ALA A 209 68.19 -13.48 50.44
CA ALA A 209 69.45 -12.91 50.00
C ALA A 209 69.47 -12.90 48.47
N ASP A 210 69.11 -11.77 47.90
CA ASP A 210 69.35 -11.40 46.51
C ASP A 210 70.87 -11.45 46.22
N SER A 211 71.33 -12.55 45.62
CA SER A 211 72.78 -12.87 45.55
C SER A 211 73.49 -12.15 44.41
N ASP A 212 72.80 -11.77 43.34
CA ASP A 212 73.34 -11.01 42.21
C ASP A 212 72.99 -9.50 42.22
N ALA A 213 72.13 -9.08 43.16
CA ALA A 213 71.69 -7.72 43.42
C ALA A 213 70.76 -7.11 42.36
N ASP A 214 69.93 -7.92 41.69
CA ASP A 214 68.96 -7.47 40.68
C ASP A 214 67.60 -7.04 41.26
N GLY A 215 67.35 -7.35 42.54
CA GLY A 215 66.14 -7.02 43.28
C GLY A 215 65.13 -8.17 43.39
N TRP A 216 65.44 -9.32 42.79
CA TRP A 216 64.73 -10.58 42.94
C TRP A 216 65.61 -11.57 43.74
N SER A 217 64.96 -12.54 44.36
CA SER A 217 65.58 -13.67 45.04
C SER A 217 64.74 -14.91 44.82
N ASP A 218 65.25 -16.09 45.18
CA ASP A 218 64.53 -17.37 45.08
C ASP A 218 63.09 -17.27 45.64
N CYS A 219 62.88 -16.65 46.81
CA CYS A 219 61.53 -16.48 47.40
C CYS A 219 60.63 -15.49 46.63
N THR A 220 61.19 -14.58 45.84
CA THR A 220 60.41 -13.63 45.03
C THR A 220 60.21 -14.08 43.58
N GLY A 221 60.64 -15.30 43.23
CA GLY A 221 60.42 -15.90 41.92
C GLY A 221 61.61 -15.86 40.97
N ASP A 222 62.82 -15.59 41.47
CA ASP A 222 64.04 -15.75 40.67
C ASP A 222 64.36 -17.25 40.49
N CYS A 223 64.54 -17.67 39.25
CA CYS A 223 64.88 -19.04 38.89
C CYS A 223 66.40 -19.29 38.81
N ASP A 224 67.24 -18.24 38.83
CA ASP A 224 68.68 -18.31 39.06
C ASP A 224 69.20 -17.04 39.78
N ASP A 225 69.09 -17.00 41.11
CA ASP A 225 69.56 -15.92 42.02
C ASP A 225 71.07 -15.56 41.90
N ASN A 226 71.82 -16.21 41.02
CA ASN A 226 73.22 -15.88 40.72
C ASN A 226 73.42 -15.15 39.40
N ASP A 227 72.38 -14.92 38.61
CA ASP A 227 72.44 -14.30 37.29
C ASP A 227 71.39 -13.20 37.09
N PHE A 228 71.83 -11.93 37.23
CA PHE A 228 70.98 -10.73 37.15
C PHE A 228 70.23 -10.53 35.82
N THR A 229 70.50 -11.39 34.82
CA THR A 229 69.76 -11.42 33.54
C THR A 229 68.64 -12.46 33.51
N VAL A 230 68.38 -13.16 34.61
CA VAL A 230 67.34 -14.16 34.77
C VAL A 230 66.49 -13.78 35.98
N ASN A 231 65.28 -13.27 35.75
CA ASN A 231 64.31 -12.91 36.78
C ASN A 231 62.94 -12.53 36.16
N PRO A 232 61.83 -12.55 36.92
CA PRO A 232 60.49 -12.17 36.43
C PRO A 232 60.30 -10.75 35.87
N GLY A 233 61.31 -9.90 35.95
CA GLY A 233 61.28 -8.54 35.40
C GLY A 233 62.04 -8.36 34.09
N VAL A 234 62.75 -9.38 33.60
CA VAL A 234 63.43 -9.34 32.30
C VAL A 234 62.52 -9.87 31.19
N MET A 235 62.97 -9.66 29.96
CA MET A 235 62.31 -10.15 28.74
C MET A 235 63.24 -11.20 28.15
N GLU A 236 62.65 -12.23 27.55
CA GLU A 236 63.37 -13.33 26.91
C GLU A 236 64.43 -12.85 25.91
N ALA A 237 65.55 -13.56 25.91
CA ALA A 237 66.57 -13.51 24.87
C ALA A 237 66.53 -14.81 24.08
N CYS A 238 66.91 -14.79 22.81
CA CYS A 238 67.10 -16.01 22.00
C CYS A 238 68.37 -16.75 22.46
N ASP A 239 68.35 -17.41 23.61
CA ASP A 239 69.49 -18.11 24.18
C ASP A 239 69.19 -19.50 24.76
N GLU A 240 67.97 -20.02 24.53
CA GLU A 240 67.49 -21.31 25.02
C GLU A 240 67.40 -21.40 26.55
N ALA A 241 67.32 -20.25 27.24
CA ALA A 241 67.03 -20.14 28.67
C ALA A 241 65.66 -19.48 28.91
N ASP A 242 65.08 -19.78 30.07
CA ASP A 242 63.90 -19.10 30.61
C ASP A 242 64.44 -17.89 31.39
N ASN A 243 64.50 -16.72 30.76
CA ASN A 243 65.06 -15.53 31.36
C ASN A 243 64.04 -14.86 32.29
N ASP A 244 62.75 -14.90 31.98
CA ASP A 244 61.71 -14.26 32.79
C ASP A 244 61.07 -15.18 33.85
N CYS A 245 61.56 -16.41 33.98
CA CYS A 245 61.15 -17.37 34.99
C CYS A 245 59.65 -17.69 34.98
N ASP A 246 58.97 -17.56 33.83
CA ASP A 246 57.55 -17.91 33.69
C ASP A 246 57.32 -19.42 33.42
N GLY A 247 58.39 -20.15 33.12
CA GLY A 247 58.41 -21.59 32.90
C GLY A 247 58.36 -22.03 31.43
N GLU A 248 58.21 -21.10 30.50
CA GLU A 248 58.46 -21.31 29.07
C GLU A 248 59.90 -20.87 28.72
N VAL A 249 60.34 -21.11 27.48
CA VAL A 249 61.70 -20.79 27.04
C VAL A 249 61.59 -20.10 25.69
N ASP A 250 62.25 -18.95 25.53
CA ASP A 250 62.31 -18.19 24.29
C ASP A 250 60.90 -17.79 23.76
N GLU A 251 59.92 -17.54 24.64
CA GLU A 251 58.57 -17.09 24.27
C GLU A 251 58.46 -15.57 24.07
N GLY A 252 57.39 -15.13 23.38
CA GLY A 252 57.17 -13.69 23.12
C GLY A 252 58.21 -13.02 22.22
N LEU A 253 59.12 -13.79 21.62
CA LEU A 253 60.17 -13.29 20.75
C LEU A 253 59.70 -12.93 19.34
N ASP A 254 58.53 -13.45 18.94
CA ASP A 254 57.81 -13.26 17.68
C ASP A 254 56.36 -12.91 18.06
N ASN A 255 56.07 -11.62 18.22
CA ASN A 255 54.79 -11.15 18.76
C ASN A 255 53.65 -11.23 17.74
N ASP A 256 53.95 -11.09 16.46
CA ASP A 256 52.96 -11.11 15.38
C ASP A 256 52.75 -12.49 14.73
N GLY A 257 53.67 -13.44 14.97
CA GLY A 257 53.60 -14.83 14.55
C GLY A 257 54.01 -15.08 13.09
N ASP A 258 54.81 -14.21 12.47
CA ASP A 258 55.29 -14.37 11.09
C ASP A 258 56.42 -15.42 10.97
N GLY A 259 57.02 -15.82 12.10
CA GLY A 259 58.11 -16.78 12.21
C GLY A 259 59.52 -16.19 12.22
N VAL A 260 59.66 -14.87 12.34
CA VAL A 260 60.91 -14.15 12.52
C VAL A 260 60.86 -13.39 13.85
N PRO A 261 61.81 -13.60 14.76
CA PRO A 261 61.78 -12.87 16.02
C PRO A 261 62.18 -11.41 15.84
N GLY A 262 61.63 -10.54 16.68
CA GLY A 262 62.00 -9.15 16.82
C GLY A 262 63.46 -8.91 17.21
N ALA A 263 63.81 -7.64 17.42
CA ALA A 263 65.18 -7.20 17.72
C ALA A 263 65.63 -7.50 19.17
N HIS A 264 65.43 -8.74 19.63
CA HIS A 264 65.81 -9.24 20.94
C HIS A 264 67.29 -9.71 20.97
N PRO A 265 67.96 -9.67 22.14
CA PRO A 265 69.33 -10.17 22.29
C PRO A 265 69.45 -11.64 21.83
N GLY A 266 70.55 -11.97 21.15
CA GLY A 266 70.78 -13.34 20.66
C GLY A 266 70.08 -13.69 19.34
N CYS A 267 68.92 -13.09 19.03
CA CYS A 267 68.08 -13.53 17.91
C CYS A 267 68.73 -13.36 16.54
N LEU A 268 69.42 -12.23 16.31
CA LEU A 268 70.17 -12.03 15.07
C LEU A 268 71.26 -13.11 14.85
N ALA A 269 71.86 -13.63 15.93
CA ALA A 269 72.90 -14.66 15.83
C ALA A 269 72.32 -16.05 15.55
N GLN A 270 71.12 -16.35 16.05
CA GLN A 270 70.44 -17.63 15.88
C GLN A 270 69.69 -17.72 14.55
N PHE A 271 68.93 -16.68 14.20
CA PHE A 271 68.05 -16.65 13.01
C PHE A 271 68.68 -15.96 11.80
N GLY A 272 69.74 -15.17 12.00
CA GLY A 272 70.50 -14.50 10.92
C GLY A 272 69.88 -13.20 10.41
N ALA A 273 68.60 -12.97 10.69
CA ALA A 273 67.87 -11.72 10.52
C ALA A 273 66.91 -11.54 11.71
N VAL A 274 66.42 -10.32 11.93
CA VAL A 274 65.43 -9.99 12.96
C VAL A 274 64.36 -9.11 12.31
N ASP A 275 63.16 -9.15 12.87
CA ASP A 275 62.05 -8.32 12.46
C ASP A 275 62.37 -6.81 12.66
N CYS A 276 61.93 -5.97 11.74
CA CYS A 276 62.06 -4.52 11.86
C CYS A 276 60.89 -3.86 12.62
N ASP A 277 59.73 -4.51 12.70
CA ASP A 277 58.58 -4.20 13.55
C ASP A 277 57.84 -5.48 13.99
N ASP A 278 58.25 -6.03 15.14
CA ASP A 278 57.78 -7.31 15.72
C ASP A 278 56.27 -7.37 16.06
N ASP A 279 55.55 -6.25 15.93
CA ASP A 279 54.10 -6.16 16.13
C ASP A 279 53.31 -6.24 14.80
N ASP A 280 53.98 -6.29 13.63
CA ASP A 280 53.35 -6.28 12.29
C ASP A 280 53.82 -7.44 11.39
N PRO A 281 52.96 -8.47 11.15
CA PRO A 281 53.33 -9.69 10.44
C PRO A 281 53.53 -9.48 8.93
N SER A 282 53.47 -8.23 8.46
CA SER A 282 53.79 -7.83 7.10
C SER A 282 55.17 -7.19 6.95
N LEU A 283 55.92 -6.98 8.03
CA LEU A 283 57.18 -6.24 8.07
C LEU A 283 58.37 -7.11 8.47
N PHE A 284 58.65 -8.16 7.70
CA PHE A 284 59.69 -9.12 8.05
C PHE A 284 60.77 -9.32 6.97
N PRO A 285 61.98 -9.74 7.37
CA PRO A 285 63.05 -10.09 6.44
C PRO A 285 62.64 -10.99 5.26
N GLY A 286 62.62 -10.41 4.06
CA GLY A 286 62.26 -11.12 2.83
C GLY A 286 60.77 -11.12 2.47
N ALA A 287 59.93 -10.33 3.15
CA ALA A 287 58.58 -10.03 2.69
C ALA A 287 58.60 -9.34 1.31
N PRO A 288 57.53 -9.40 0.52
CA PRO A 288 57.40 -8.56 -0.68
C PRO A 288 57.13 -7.10 -0.29
N GLU A 289 57.84 -6.16 -0.92
CA GLU A 289 57.53 -4.73 -0.81
C GLU A 289 56.12 -4.43 -1.33
N VAL A 290 55.43 -3.53 -0.63
CA VAL A 290 54.14 -2.96 -1.04
C VAL A 290 54.19 -1.44 -0.86
N CYS A 291 53.41 -0.69 -1.63
CA CYS A 291 53.45 0.78 -1.66
C CYS A 291 52.85 1.44 -0.39
N ASP A 292 53.45 1.24 0.76
CA ASP A 292 53.00 1.78 2.05
C ASP A 292 54.03 2.70 2.71
N SER A 293 55.17 2.95 2.03
CA SER A 293 56.29 3.74 2.55
C SER A 293 56.99 3.12 3.76
N LEU A 294 56.83 1.83 3.96
CA LEU A 294 57.55 1.00 4.92
C LEU A 294 58.60 0.16 4.17
N ASP A 295 59.55 -0.37 4.91
CA ASP A 295 60.55 -1.33 4.42
C ASP A 295 60.00 -2.71 4.79
N ASN A 296 59.10 -3.27 3.98
CA ASN A 296 58.38 -4.49 4.35
C ASN A 296 59.33 -5.67 4.49
N ASN A 297 60.44 -5.66 3.75
CA ASN A 297 61.39 -6.75 3.69
C ASN A 297 62.61 -6.57 4.61
N CYS A 298 62.65 -5.48 5.37
CA CYS A 298 63.71 -5.07 6.29
C CYS A 298 65.13 -5.06 5.67
N ASP A 299 65.28 -4.76 4.37
CA ASP A 299 66.59 -4.71 3.68
C ASP A 299 67.27 -3.32 3.70
N GLY A 300 66.55 -2.31 4.20
CA GLY A 300 66.98 -0.93 4.31
C GLY A 300 66.64 -0.05 3.10
N GLN A 301 65.88 -0.57 2.14
CA GLN A 301 65.23 0.19 1.07
C GLN A 301 63.72 0.27 1.35
N ILE A 302 63.05 1.22 0.70
CA ILE A 302 61.61 1.44 0.88
C ILE A 302 61.01 1.39 -0.51
N ASP A 303 59.98 0.56 -0.70
CA ASP A 303 59.17 0.44 -1.91
C ASP A 303 59.99 0.13 -3.19
N GLU A 304 61.06 -0.68 -3.12
CA GLU A 304 61.92 -0.97 -4.27
C GLU A 304 61.40 -2.10 -5.19
N ASN A 305 61.83 -2.06 -6.47
CA ASN A 305 61.55 -3.08 -7.49
C ASN A 305 60.06 -3.31 -7.82
N LEU A 306 59.22 -2.29 -7.65
CA LEU A 306 57.77 -2.33 -7.90
C LEU A 306 57.33 -1.87 -9.31
N ASP A 307 58.27 -1.74 -10.25
CA ASP A 307 58.04 -1.48 -11.68
C ASP A 307 58.11 -2.82 -12.44
N PHE A 308 56.96 -3.48 -12.62
CA PHE A 308 56.91 -4.85 -13.13
C PHE A 308 56.91 -4.95 -14.67
N ASP A 309 56.56 -3.88 -15.39
CA ASP A 309 56.52 -3.84 -16.85
C ASP A 309 57.61 -2.97 -17.50
N GLY A 310 58.31 -2.15 -16.71
CA GLY A 310 59.51 -1.41 -17.10
C GLY A 310 59.24 -0.09 -17.82
N ASP A 311 58.10 0.54 -17.63
CA ASP A 311 57.82 1.88 -18.18
C ASP A 311 58.46 3.03 -17.38
N GLY A 312 58.98 2.73 -16.19
CA GLY A 312 59.64 3.68 -15.30
C GLY A 312 58.73 4.32 -14.25
N PHE A 313 57.47 3.87 -14.14
CA PHE A 313 56.54 4.19 -13.08
C PHE A 313 56.17 2.91 -12.34
N SER A 314 56.47 2.87 -11.04
CA SER A 314 55.93 1.81 -10.18
C SER A 314 54.47 2.09 -9.82
N SER A 315 53.76 1.08 -9.31
CA SER A 315 52.43 1.27 -8.73
C SER A 315 52.38 2.35 -7.64
N CYS A 316 53.51 2.61 -6.95
CA CYS A 316 53.60 3.65 -5.92
C CYS A 316 53.72 5.05 -6.49
N GLN A 317 54.10 5.17 -7.77
CA GLN A 317 54.25 6.43 -8.50
C GLN A 317 53.00 6.80 -9.31
N GLY A 318 51.90 6.06 -9.11
CA GLY A 318 50.61 6.33 -9.74
C GLY A 318 50.32 5.49 -10.98
N ASP A 319 51.14 4.48 -11.28
CA ASP A 319 50.82 3.52 -12.33
C ASP A 319 49.60 2.66 -11.96
N CYS A 320 48.57 2.78 -12.78
CA CYS A 320 47.28 2.15 -12.64
C CYS A 320 47.19 0.78 -13.33
N ALA A 321 48.19 0.38 -14.11
CA ALA A 321 48.27 -0.95 -14.72
C ALA A 321 49.70 -1.50 -14.76
N SER A 322 50.16 -1.99 -13.60
CA SER A 322 51.52 -2.50 -13.33
C SER A 322 52.08 -3.62 -14.21
N LEU A 323 51.33 -4.11 -15.20
CA LEU A 323 51.79 -5.14 -16.14
C LEU A 323 51.70 -4.67 -17.61
N ASP A 324 51.34 -3.42 -17.84
CA ASP A 324 51.15 -2.81 -19.15
C ASP A 324 51.90 -1.48 -19.28
N ALA A 325 53.12 -1.56 -19.82
CA ALA A 325 54.01 -0.41 -20.04
C ALA A 325 53.47 0.68 -20.99
N SER A 326 52.25 0.54 -21.52
CA SER A 326 51.55 1.59 -22.27
C SER A 326 50.61 2.44 -21.41
N VAL A 327 50.39 2.06 -20.15
CA VAL A 327 49.53 2.71 -19.18
C VAL A 327 50.37 3.24 -18.04
N PHE A 328 50.54 4.55 -17.94
CA PHE A 328 51.36 5.18 -16.91
C PHE A 328 51.01 6.66 -16.72
N PRO A 329 51.30 7.26 -15.55
CA PRO A 329 51.14 8.68 -15.30
C PRO A 329 51.65 9.59 -16.42
N GLY A 330 50.71 10.24 -17.13
CA GLY A 330 51.02 11.14 -18.24
C GLY A 330 51.28 10.47 -19.60
N ALA A 331 50.85 9.21 -19.79
CA ALA A 331 50.70 8.62 -21.11
C ALA A 331 49.72 9.44 -21.98
N THR A 332 49.61 9.09 -23.26
CA THR A 332 48.60 9.70 -24.14
C THR A 332 47.41 8.78 -24.20
N GLU A 333 46.22 9.30 -23.89
CA GLU A 333 44.97 8.54 -24.02
C GLU A 333 44.75 8.02 -25.43
N ALA A 334 44.31 6.77 -25.46
CA ALA A 334 43.75 6.10 -26.61
C ALA A 334 42.27 5.83 -26.33
N CYS A 335 41.49 5.81 -27.40
CA CYS A 335 40.07 5.46 -27.37
C CYS A 335 39.91 3.93 -27.24
N ASP A 336 40.28 3.38 -26.09
CA ASP A 336 40.25 1.93 -25.83
C ASP A 336 39.59 1.54 -24.50
N GLY A 337 39.01 2.51 -23.79
CA GLY A 337 38.30 2.31 -22.52
C GLY A 337 39.23 2.02 -21.35
N ILE A 338 40.51 2.39 -21.47
CA ILE A 338 41.53 2.29 -20.43
C ILE A 338 42.00 3.71 -20.14
N ASP A 339 42.01 4.12 -18.88
CA ASP A 339 42.71 5.32 -18.42
C ASP A 339 44.22 5.10 -18.63
N ASN A 340 44.74 5.49 -19.79
CA ASN A 340 46.13 5.18 -20.14
C ASN A 340 47.09 6.05 -19.34
N ASN A 341 46.70 7.25 -18.95
CA ASN A 341 47.55 8.23 -18.31
C ASN A 341 47.40 8.28 -16.78
N CYS A 342 46.54 7.43 -16.23
CA CYS A 342 46.26 7.25 -14.81
C CYS A 342 45.85 8.53 -14.08
N ASP A 343 45.13 9.45 -14.75
CA ASP A 343 44.63 10.69 -14.13
C ASP A 343 43.24 10.54 -13.47
N GLY A 344 42.63 9.35 -13.61
CA GLY A 344 41.34 9.01 -13.05
C GLY A 344 40.15 9.34 -13.96
N THR A 345 40.41 9.82 -15.18
CA THR A 345 39.43 9.89 -16.25
C THR A 345 39.76 8.86 -17.33
N ILE A 346 38.73 8.30 -17.96
CA ILE A 346 38.90 7.31 -19.04
C ILE A 346 38.69 8.06 -20.35
N ASP A 347 39.62 7.89 -21.29
CA ASP A 347 39.54 8.40 -22.65
C ASP A 347 39.22 9.92 -22.71
N GLU A 348 39.87 10.75 -21.88
CA GLU A 348 39.60 12.19 -21.87
C GLU A 348 40.23 12.95 -23.05
N GLY A 349 39.62 14.09 -23.39
CA GLY A 349 40.03 14.88 -24.56
C GLY A 349 39.49 14.37 -25.90
N PHE A 350 38.58 13.38 -25.86
CA PHE A 350 37.86 12.87 -27.03
C PHE A 350 36.42 13.38 -27.16
N ASP A 351 35.90 14.14 -26.19
CA ASP A 351 34.60 14.85 -26.24
C ASP A 351 34.83 16.30 -26.70
N ASN A 352 34.57 16.57 -27.99
CA ASN A 352 34.85 17.86 -28.64
C ASN A 352 33.68 18.86 -28.58
N ASP A 353 32.45 18.41 -28.33
CA ASP A 353 31.27 19.27 -28.24
C ASP A 353 30.77 19.50 -26.79
N GLY A 354 31.21 18.67 -25.85
CA GLY A 354 31.05 18.84 -24.41
C GLY A 354 29.76 18.26 -23.85
N ASP A 355 29.14 17.27 -24.50
CA ASP A 355 27.95 16.58 -23.99
C ASP A 355 28.25 15.46 -22.98
N GLY A 356 29.54 15.15 -22.79
CA GLY A 356 30.02 14.13 -21.87
C GLY A 356 30.06 12.72 -22.44
N GLN A 357 29.87 12.55 -23.75
CA GLN A 357 30.01 11.29 -24.48
C GLN A 357 31.07 11.46 -25.57
N SER A 358 31.96 10.47 -25.71
CA SER A 358 33.00 10.50 -26.73
C SER A 358 32.64 9.60 -27.92
N PRO A 359 33.33 9.70 -29.08
CA PRO A 359 33.22 8.71 -30.16
C PRO A 359 33.46 7.26 -29.72
N CYS A 360 34.17 7.08 -28.61
CA CYS A 360 34.50 5.80 -28.00
C CYS A 360 33.31 5.22 -27.24
N ASP A 361 32.48 6.08 -26.66
CA ASP A 361 31.30 5.75 -25.87
C ASP A 361 30.01 5.66 -26.69
N GLY A 362 30.14 5.64 -28.02
CA GLY A 362 29.03 5.44 -28.95
C GLY A 362 28.39 6.73 -29.44
N ASP A 363 28.99 7.89 -29.19
CA ASP A 363 28.62 9.11 -29.89
C ASP A 363 28.97 8.99 -31.39
N CYS A 364 27.94 9.17 -32.22
CA CYS A 364 28.00 9.09 -33.66
C CYS A 364 28.34 10.43 -34.35
N ASN A 365 28.37 11.55 -33.61
CA ASN A 365 28.78 12.87 -34.11
C ASN A 365 29.27 13.83 -33.00
N ASP A 366 30.54 13.66 -32.64
CA ASP A 366 31.39 14.44 -31.70
C ASP A 366 31.67 15.90 -32.11
N LEU A 367 30.71 16.56 -32.75
CA LEU A 367 30.72 17.99 -33.03
C LEU A 367 29.37 18.64 -32.68
N LEU A 368 28.41 17.88 -32.18
CA LEU A 368 27.05 18.29 -31.86
C LEU A 368 26.64 17.71 -30.50
N ASP A 369 26.53 18.58 -29.49
CA ASP A 369 26.12 18.25 -28.11
C ASP A 369 24.68 17.71 -27.94
N THR A 370 23.99 17.49 -29.05
CA THR A 370 22.64 16.94 -29.16
C THR A 370 22.62 15.56 -29.81
N VAL A 371 23.78 15.00 -30.16
CA VAL A 371 23.91 13.68 -30.78
C VAL A 371 24.83 12.86 -29.90
N TYR A 372 24.28 11.89 -29.18
CA TYR A 372 25.04 11.01 -28.31
C TYR A 372 24.24 9.76 -27.99
N LEU A 373 24.91 8.68 -27.59
CA LEU A 373 24.24 7.42 -27.30
C LEU A 373 23.12 7.58 -26.25
N GLY A 374 21.88 7.33 -26.66
CA GLY A 374 20.67 7.46 -25.83
C GLY A 374 20.15 8.89 -25.65
N ALA A 375 20.57 9.86 -26.47
CA ALA A 375 19.96 11.18 -26.52
C ALA A 375 18.45 11.10 -26.86
N PRO A 376 17.64 12.11 -26.53
CA PRO A 376 16.29 12.21 -27.08
C PRO A 376 16.34 12.53 -28.57
N GLU A 377 15.62 11.78 -29.39
CA GLU A 377 15.36 12.10 -30.81
C GLU A 377 14.74 13.49 -30.96
N LEU A 378 15.32 14.30 -31.84
CA LEU A 378 14.91 15.67 -32.15
C LEU A 378 14.38 15.73 -33.57
N CYS A 379 13.30 16.47 -33.81
CA CYS A 379 12.71 16.72 -35.14
C CYS A 379 13.64 17.45 -36.12
N ASP A 380 14.72 16.79 -36.55
CA ASP A 380 15.71 17.29 -37.49
C ASP A 380 16.12 16.23 -38.52
N GLY A 381 15.59 15.00 -38.40
CA GLY A 381 15.83 13.90 -39.33
C GLY A 381 17.23 13.29 -39.20
N SER A 382 17.87 13.50 -38.04
CA SER A 382 19.13 12.87 -37.66
C SER A 382 18.86 11.78 -36.62
N ASP A 383 19.75 10.81 -36.57
CA ASP A 383 19.80 9.82 -35.49
C ASP A 383 20.54 10.48 -34.32
N ASN A 384 19.79 11.06 -33.38
CA ASN A 384 20.35 11.80 -32.24
C ASN A 384 20.84 10.84 -31.16
N ASP A 385 20.17 9.70 -31.00
CA ASP A 385 20.43 8.72 -29.95
C ASP A 385 21.45 7.64 -30.33
N CYS A 386 21.93 7.68 -31.57
CA CYS A 386 22.94 6.80 -32.15
C CYS A 386 22.54 5.30 -32.12
N ASP A 387 21.25 4.97 -32.12
CA ASP A 387 20.76 3.59 -32.17
C ASP A 387 20.70 3.00 -33.60
N GLY A 388 20.99 3.83 -34.61
CA GLY A 388 20.97 3.48 -36.03
C GLY A 388 19.62 3.66 -36.70
N GLN A 389 18.64 4.24 -36.02
CA GLN A 389 17.32 4.59 -36.52
C GLN A 389 17.07 6.08 -36.25
N ILE A 390 16.26 6.69 -37.11
CA ILE A 390 15.68 8.01 -36.83
C ILE A 390 14.42 7.75 -36.01
N GLY A 391 14.14 8.59 -35.01
CA GLY A 391 12.98 8.49 -34.12
C GLY A 391 11.68 8.16 -34.85
N SER A 392 10.88 7.24 -34.28
CA SER A 392 9.67 6.75 -34.95
C SER A 392 8.65 7.85 -35.26
N ASN A 393 8.66 8.92 -34.46
CA ASN A 393 7.82 10.11 -34.57
C ASN A 393 8.36 11.17 -35.56
N GLU A 394 9.54 10.94 -36.15
CA GLU A 394 10.13 11.78 -37.22
C GLU A 394 9.89 11.17 -38.61
N VAL A 395 9.32 9.96 -38.66
CA VAL A 395 9.00 9.28 -39.90
C VAL A 395 7.64 9.76 -40.38
N ASP A 396 7.62 10.46 -41.50
CA ASP A 396 6.41 10.74 -42.28
C ASP A 396 5.83 9.41 -42.83
N GLN A 397 4.82 8.88 -42.12
CA GLN A 397 4.26 7.54 -42.36
C GLN A 397 3.24 7.53 -43.52
N ASP A 398 2.48 8.61 -43.71
CA ASP A 398 1.44 8.69 -44.73
C ASP A 398 1.86 9.47 -46.00
N GLY A 399 2.98 10.19 -45.94
CA GLY A 399 3.63 10.88 -47.05
C GLY A 399 3.12 12.30 -47.31
N ASP A 400 2.49 12.97 -46.34
CA ASP A 400 1.99 14.35 -46.47
C ASP A 400 3.11 15.42 -46.36
N GLY A 401 4.28 15.03 -45.86
CA GLY A 401 5.44 15.89 -45.63
C GLY A 401 5.57 16.43 -44.20
N SER A 402 4.76 15.94 -43.27
CA SER A 402 4.76 16.21 -41.84
C SER A 402 4.98 14.89 -41.09
N SER A 403 5.53 14.95 -39.89
CA SER A 403 5.68 13.79 -38.98
C SER A 403 4.97 14.11 -37.67
N GLU A 404 4.70 13.13 -36.81
CA GLU A 404 4.07 13.37 -35.48
C GLU A 404 4.79 14.49 -34.72
N CYS A 405 6.12 14.50 -34.80
CA CYS A 405 6.92 15.46 -34.08
C CYS A 405 6.98 16.85 -34.76
N ASP A 406 6.74 16.91 -36.08
CA ASP A 406 6.54 18.16 -36.85
C ASP A 406 5.09 18.69 -36.78
N GLY A 407 4.23 18.07 -35.95
CA GLY A 407 2.89 18.55 -35.62
C GLY A 407 1.76 17.84 -36.36
N ASP A 408 2.03 16.72 -37.01
CA ASP A 408 0.99 15.85 -37.57
C ASP A 408 0.16 15.20 -36.46
N CYS A 409 -1.16 15.36 -36.55
CA CYS A 409 -2.13 14.84 -35.60
C CYS A 409 -2.77 13.50 -36.03
N ASP A 410 -2.50 13.01 -37.25
CA ASP A 410 -2.86 11.65 -37.69
C ASP A 410 -1.87 11.07 -38.72
N GLU A 411 -0.83 10.39 -38.22
CA GLU A 411 0.27 9.80 -39.02
C GLU A 411 -0.17 8.73 -40.06
N ASN A 412 -1.44 8.37 -40.12
CA ASN A 412 -1.95 7.37 -41.07
C ASN A 412 -2.79 7.99 -42.18
N ASN A 413 -2.98 9.31 -42.19
CA ASN A 413 -3.90 9.99 -43.07
C ASN A 413 -3.34 11.30 -43.63
N ALA A 414 -2.78 11.23 -44.82
CA ALA A 414 -2.14 12.38 -45.48
C ALA A 414 -3.07 13.54 -45.87
N GLU A 415 -4.36 13.46 -45.53
CA GLU A 415 -5.32 14.57 -45.62
C GLU A 415 -5.41 15.38 -44.32
N ILE A 416 -4.82 14.90 -43.22
CA ILE A 416 -4.75 15.53 -41.89
C ILE A 416 -3.28 15.83 -41.61
N GLY A 417 -2.95 17.08 -41.32
CA GLY A 417 -1.58 17.52 -41.02
C GLY A 417 -1.45 19.05 -41.03
N PRO A 418 -0.38 19.63 -40.44
CA PRO A 418 -0.19 21.08 -40.32
C PRO A 418 -0.28 21.90 -41.62
N ALA A 419 -0.05 21.24 -42.76
CA ALA A 419 -0.13 21.85 -44.08
C ALA A 419 -1.46 21.60 -44.79
N ALA A 420 -2.33 20.78 -44.21
CA ALA A 420 -3.67 20.53 -44.71
C ALA A 420 -4.54 21.80 -44.58
N SER A 421 -5.73 21.73 -45.17
CA SER A 421 -6.72 22.80 -45.06
C SER A 421 -7.95 22.21 -44.42
N GLU A 422 -8.45 22.85 -43.37
CA GLU A 422 -9.72 22.50 -42.70
C GLU A 422 -10.83 22.17 -43.69
N VAL A 423 -11.40 20.97 -43.57
CA VAL A 423 -12.59 20.52 -44.29
C VAL A 423 -13.71 20.21 -43.30
N CYS A 424 -14.95 20.48 -43.69
CA CYS A 424 -16.14 20.31 -42.85
C CYS A 424 -16.45 18.83 -42.54
N ASN A 425 -15.72 18.25 -41.60
CA ASN A 425 -15.82 16.86 -41.15
C ASN A 425 -15.77 16.70 -39.61
N ALA A 426 -15.68 17.82 -38.86
CA ALA A 426 -15.53 17.86 -37.40
C ALA A 426 -14.22 17.23 -36.86
N ILE A 427 -13.21 17.10 -37.71
CA ILE A 427 -11.82 16.76 -37.38
C ILE A 427 -11.01 18.06 -37.51
N ASP A 428 -9.95 18.19 -36.72
CA ASP A 428 -8.96 19.26 -36.82
C ASP A 428 -7.95 18.83 -37.88
N ASP A 429 -8.27 19.07 -39.16
CA ASP A 429 -7.48 18.56 -40.29
C ASP A 429 -6.14 19.30 -40.39
N ASP A 430 -6.05 20.57 -40.00
CA ASP A 430 -4.82 21.35 -40.04
C ASP A 430 -4.01 21.33 -38.72
N CYS A 431 -4.46 20.54 -37.75
CA CYS A 431 -3.79 20.27 -36.48
C CYS A 431 -3.42 21.54 -35.68
N ASP A 432 -4.14 22.65 -35.88
CA ASP A 432 -3.88 23.91 -35.17
C ASP A 432 -4.52 23.97 -33.78
N GLY A 433 -5.28 22.93 -33.41
CA GLY A 433 -6.00 22.78 -32.16
C GLY A 433 -7.37 23.46 -32.16
N ILE A 434 -7.86 23.92 -33.31
CA ILE A 434 -9.08 24.69 -33.47
C ILE A 434 -9.95 24.13 -34.59
N VAL A 435 -10.91 23.29 -34.20
CA VAL A 435 -12.07 23.01 -35.05
C VAL A 435 -12.91 24.31 -35.20
N PRO A 436 -13.14 24.84 -36.42
CA PRO A 436 -13.86 26.09 -36.63
C PRO A 436 -15.25 26.10 -35.99
N ALA A 437 -15.70 27.25 -35.50
CA ALA A 437 -16.95 27.34 -34.71
C ALA A 437 -18.22 27.02 -35.53
N ASP A 438 -18.14 27.11 -36.85
CA ASP A 438 -19.15 26.68 -37.82
C ASP A 438 -19.16 25.16 -38.06
N GLU A 439 -18.21 24.43 -37.45
CA GLU A 439 -18.18 22.96 -37.37
C GLU A 439 -18.85 22.40 -36.09
N LEU A 440 -19.30 23.27 -35.17
CA LEU A 440 -20.02 22.88 -33.95
C LEU A 440 -21.53 23.10 -34.05
N ASP A 441 -22.30 22.03 -33.77
CA ASP A 441 -23.76 22.05 -33.57
C ASP A 441 -24.12 22.73 -32.23
N ASN A 442 -24.07 24.06 -32.23
CA ASN A 442 -24.25 24.88 -31.03
C ASN A 442 -25.71 24.96 -30.54
N ASP A 443 -26.70 24.68 -31.38
CA ASP A 443 -28.13 24.70 -31.04
C ASP A 443 -28.78 23.32 -30.92
N LEU A 444 -28.01 22.24 -31.10
CA LEU A 444 -28.37 20.84 -30.84
C LEU A 444 -29.57 20.37 -31.67
N ASP A 445 -29.72 20.91 -32.88
CA ASP A 445 -30.74 20.47 -33.83
C ASP A 445 -30.26 19.35 -34.76
N GLY A 446 -29.00 18.92 -34.58
CA GLY A 446 -28.34 17.87 -35.35
C GLY A 446 -27.59 18.39 -36.57
N PHE A 447 -27.36 19.71 -36.66
CA PHE A 447 -26.73 20.34 -37.81
C PHE A 447 -25.52 21.23 -37.46
N VAL A 448 -24.56 21.24 -38.38
CA VAL A 448 -23.31 21.98 -38.32
C VAL A 448 -23.27 22.96 -39.50
N GLY A 449 -22.90 24.22 -39.27
CA GLY A 449 -23.10 25.37 -40.17
C GLY A 449 -22.40 25.31 -41.54
N CYS A 450 -21.53 24.34 -41.78
CA CYS A 450 -20.75 24.20 -43.01
C CYS A 450 -21.36 23.27 -44.09
N THR A 451 -22.66 22.96 -44.02
CA THR A 451 -23.35 22.19 -45.08
C THR A 451 -23.39 22.95 -46.42
N PRO A 452 -23.08 22.30 -47.56
CA PRO A 452 -22.95 22.99 -48.85
C PRO A 452 -24.28 23.57 -49.38
N PRO A 453 -24.24 24.72 -50.11
CA PRO A 453 -25.41 25.33 -50.71
C PRO A 453 -26.07 24.38 -51.74
N GLY A 454 -27.37 24.15 -51.61
CA GLY A 454 -28.14 23.23 -52.46
C GLY A 454 -28.96 22.20 -51.67
N CYS A 455 -28.64 21.92 -50.41
CA CYS A 455 -29.24 20.81 -49.64
C CYS A 455 -30.26 21.26 -48.59
N SER A 456 -31.28 21.99 -49.04
CA SER A 456 -32.42 22.40 -48.19
C SER A 456 -33.76 22.30 -48.94
N ILE A 457 -34.85 22.25 -48.16
CA ILE A 457 -36.23 22.25 -48.63
C ILE A 457 -36.78 23.68 -48.52
N ALA A 458 -37.24 24.26 -49.63
CA ALA A 458 -38.01 25.50 -49.58
C ALA A 458 -39.51 25.21 -49.42
N LEU A 459 -40.12 25.82 -48.40
CA LEU A 459 -41.54 25.76 -48.13
C LEU A 459 -42.20 27.09 -48.54
N LEU A 460 -43.02 27.05 -49.58
CA LEU A 460 -43.71 28.22 -50.13
C LEU A 460 -45.20 28.18 -49.82
N ASN A 461 -45.74 29.27 -49.27
CA ASN A 461 -47.16 29.43 -49.01
C ASN A 461 -47.69 30.75 -49.57
N ASP A 462 -48.34 30.71 -50.72
CA ASP A 462 -48.98 31.88 -51.34
C ASP A 462 -50.52 31.87 -51.23
N GLY A 463 -51.08 30.88 -50.52
CA GLY A 463 -52.51 30.68 -50.33
C GLY A 463 -53.10 31.23 -49.02
N ASP A 464 -52.32 32.02 -48.27
CA ASP A 464 -52.67 32.63 -46.98
C ASP A 464 -53.21 31.63 -45.92
N ASP A 465 -52.73 30.38 -45.91
CA ASP A 465 -53.12 29.38 -44.89
C ASP A 465 -52.02 29.20 -43.83
N ALA A 466 -52.22 29.78 -42.65
CA ALA A 466 -51.25 29.73 -41.55
C ALA A 466 -51.05 28.31 -40.97
N SER A 467 -51.94 27.36 -41.25
CA SER A 467 -51.85 25.98 -40.74
C SER A 467 -50.87 25.10 -41.53
N PHE A 468 -50.44 25.56 -42.72
CA PHE A 468 -49.49 24.86 -43.59
C PHE A 468 -48.18 24.51 -42.87
N TRP A 469 -47.60 25.49 -42.16
CA TRP A 469 -46.31 25.35 -41.48
C TRP A 469 -46.33 24.29 -40.39
N SER A 470 -47.38 24.28 -39.56
CA SER A 470 -47.55 23.34 -38.45
C SER A 470 -47.89 21.91 -38.87
N SER A 471 -48.08 21.68 -40.18
CA SER A 471 -48.50 20.38 -40.71
C SER A 471 -47.37 19.59 -41.39
N MET A 472 -46.15 20.16 -41.46
CA MET A 472 -44.99 19.60 -42.17
C MET A 472 -43.96 18.92 -41.23
N ASP A 473 -44.41 18.40 -40.09
CA ASP A 473 -43.61 17.64 -39.12
C ASP A 473 -42.98 16.36 -39.72
N ALA A 474 -43.56 15.79 -40.78
CA ALA A 474 -42.92 14.66 -41.47
C ALA A 474 -41.59 15.01 -42.15
N LEU A 475 -41.32 16.30 -42.41
CA LEU A 475 -40.06 16.76 -42.99
C LEU A 475 -38.94 16.83 -41.94
N ASP A 476 -39.26 17.00 -40.65
CA ASP A 476 -38.26 16.99 -39.58
C ASP A 476 -37.47 15.67 -39.58
N ALA A 477 -38.17 14.55 -39.85
CA ALA A 477 -37.57 13.23 -39.96
C ALA A 477 -36.76 12.99 -41.26
N THR A 478 -36.67 13.98 -42.16
CA THR A 478 -35.80 13.91 -43.35
C THR A 478 -34.40 14.46 -43.09
N GLY A 479 -34.18 15.15 -41.96
CA GLY A 479 -32.89 15.76 -41.62
C GLY A 479 -32.45 16.85 -42.58
N MET A 480 -33.38 17.48 -43.31
CA MET A 480 -33.10 18.59 -44.22
C MET A 480 -33.64 19.91 -43.67
N ASP A 481 -32.84 20.97 -43.85
CA ASP A 481 -33.23 22.33 -43.52
C ASP A 481 -34.50 22.76 -44.25
N THR A 482 -35.41 23.44 -43.56
CA THR A 482 -36.60 24.03 -44.20
C THR A 482 -36.51 25.55 -44.19
N VAL A 483 -36.67 26.17 -45.36
CA VAL A 483 -36.72 27.64 -45.50
C VAL A 483 -38.12 28.08 -45.88
N GLN A 484 -38.74 28.93 -45.06
CA GLN A 484 -40.16 29.29 -45.17
C GLN A 484 -40.36 30.67 -45.83
N TRP A 485 -41.27 30.75 -46.79
CA TRP A 485 -41.64 32.01 -47.46
C TRP A 485 -43.16 32.15 -47.57
N ASP A 486 -43.70 33.31 -47.19
CA ASP A 486 -45.14 33.60 -47.19
C ASP A 486 -45.55 34.74 -48.16
N GLY A 487 -46.80 34.68 -48.63
CA GLY A 487 -47.46 35.76 -49.37
C GLY A 487 -46.66 36.34 -50.55
N VAL A 488 -46.32 37.64 -50.48
CA VAL A 488 -45.58 38.34 -51.53
C VAL A 488 -44.13 37.83 -51.65
N ALA A 489 -43.55 37.35 -50.55
CA ALA A 489 -42.20 36.79 -50.54
C ALA A 489 -42.16 35.47 -51.33
N ALA A 490 -43.16 34.60 -51.15
CA ALA A 490 -43.30 33.36 -51.94
C ALA A 490 -43.47 33.63 -53.45
N SER A 491 -44.25 34.64 -53.83
CA SER A 491 -44.42 35.03 -55.24
C SER A 491 -43.13 35.56 -55.88
N ASN A 492 -42.29 36.26 -55.10
CA ASN A 492 -41.01 36.79 -55.59
C ASN A 492 -39.96 35.68 -55.76
N VAL A 493 -39.99 34.65 -54.90
CA VAL A 493 -39.10 33.49 -55.02
C VAL A 493 -39.29 32.79 -56.36
N LEU A 494 -40.54 32.57 -56.78
CA LEU A 494 -40.86 31.82 -58.00
C LEU A 494 -40.42 32.51 -59.31
N ILE A 495 -40.06 33.79 -59.30
CA ILE A 495 -39.71 34.58 -60.50
C ILE A 495 -38.23 34.47 -60.87
N ASP A 496 -37.35 34.18 -59.91
CA ASP A 496 -35.89 34.17 -60.11
C ASP A 496 -35.31 32.80 -59.74
N VAL A 497 -34.66 32.15 -60.72
CA VAL A 497 -34.01 30.83 -60.55
C VAL A 497 -32.96 30.83 -59.44
N ASN A 498 -32.34 31.98 -59.16
CA ASN A 498 -31.34 32.10 -58.10
C ASN A 498 -31.95 32.06 -56.69
N ASN A 499 -33.27 32.24 -56.55
CA ASN A 499 -33.93 32.16 -55.25
C ASN A 499 -34.23 30.71 -54.83
N PHE A 500 -34.12 29.73 -55.74
CA PHE A 500 -34.28 28.31 -55.45
C PHE A 500 -33.13 27.44 -55.96
N SER A 501 -32.06 28.03 -56.49
CA SER A 501 -30.83 27.30 -56.82
C SER A 501 -30.16 26.68 -55.59
N ASP A 502 -30.42 27.23 -54.40
CA ASP A 502 -29.86 26.76 -53.13
C ASP A 502 -30.73 25.69 -52.46
N HIS A 503 -31.85 25.32 -53.10
CA HIS A 503 -32.85 24.37 -52.60
C HIS A 503 -33.02 23.19 -53.59
N GLN A 504 -32.89 21.96 -53.10
CA GLN A 504 -33.07 20.75 -53.91
C GLN A 504 -34.55 20.36 -54.04
N VAL A 505 -35.36 20.66 -53.02
CA VAL A 505 -36.80 20.36 -52.99
C VAL A 505 -37.60 21.62 -52.70
N LEU A 506 -38.67 21.83 -53.47
CA LEU A 506 -39.62 22.93 -53.29
C LEU A 506 -40.99 22.34 -52.95
N VAL A 507 -41.48 22.59 -51.74
CA VAL A 507 -42.85 22.25 -51.33
C VAL A 507 -43.69 23.50 -51.39
N TRP A 508 -44.64 23.50 -52.32
CA TRP A 508 -45.41 24.67 -52.66
C TRP A 508 -46.90 24.46 -52.43
N TYR A 509 -47.43 25.19 -51.46
CA TYR A 509 -48.87 25.33 -51.24
C TYR A 509 -49.42 26.54 -52.00
N THR A 510 -50.41 26.30 -52.84
CA THR A 510 -51.05 27.34 -53.65
C THR A 510 -52.54 27.13 -53.83
N THR A 511 -53.23 28.20 -54.23
CA THR A 511 -54.66 28.18 -54.58
C THR A 511 -54.85 28.45 -56.07
N ALA A 512 -56.10 28.54 -56.55
CA ALA A 512 -56.40 28.87 -57.95
C ALA A 512 -55.74 30.19 -58.39
N ARG A 513 -54.57 30.09 -59.05
CA ARG A 513 -53.81 31.22 -59.57
C ARG A 513 -53.22 30.95 -60.96
N SER A 514 -53.02 32.03 -61.71
CA SER A 514 -52.35 31.96 -63.02
C SER A 514 -50.87 32.25 -62.86
N LEU A 515 -50.01 31.31 -63.27
CA LEU A 515 -48.56 31.52 -63.38
C LEU A 515 -48.23 32.51 -64.49
N SER A 516 -47.42 33.51 -64.19
CA SER A 516 -46.80 34.36 -65.22
C SER A 516 -45.82 33.56 -66.07
N ALA A 517 -45.49 34.07 -67.26
CA ALA A 517 -44.52 33.44 -68.15
C ALA A 517 -43.11 33.37 -67.53
N ALA A 518 -42.76 34.31 -66.64
CA ALA A 518 -41.49 34.32 -65.94
C ALA A 518 -41.41 33.24 -64.85
N GLU A 519 -42.47 33.10 -64.03
CA GLU A 519 -42.53 32.05 -63.00
C GLU A 519 -42.49 30.65 -63.62
N LEU A 520 -43.25 30.45 -64.71
CA LEU A 520 -43.22 29.16 -65.41
C LEU A 520 -41.83 28.85 -65.95
N SER A 521 -41.19 29.82 -66.61
CA SER A 521 -39.85 29.63 -67.20
C SER A 521 -38.78 29.38 -66.15
N GLY A 522 -38.83 30.05 -64.98
CA GLY A 522 -37.88 29.83 -63.89
C GLY A 522 -38.03 28.44 -63.27
N LEU A 523 -39.26 28.03 -63.03
CA LEU A 523 -39.57 26.71 -62.48
C LEU A 523 -39.18 25.58 -63.44
N GLU A 524 -39.49 25.72 -64.74
CA GLU A 524 -39.06 24.76 -65.77
C GLU A 524 -37.53 24.68 -65.88
N GLN A 525 -36.82 25.80 -65.73
CA GLN A 525 -35.36 25.82 -65.78
C GLN A 525 -34.73 25.06 -64.61
N TRP A 526 -35.20 25.25 -63.38
CA TRP A 526 -34.68 24.54 -62.21
C TRP A 526 -35.08 23.07 -62.14
N LEU A 527 -36.31 22.73 -62.53
CA LEU A 527 -36.69 21.35 -62.79
C LEU A 527 -35.82 20.72 -63.91
N GLY A 528 -35.35 21.54 -64.85
CA GLY A 528 -34.36 21.18 -65.86
C GLY A 528 -32.98 20.85 -65.29
N LEU A 529 -32.64 21.36 -64.10
CA LEU A 529 -31.39 21.12 -63.39
C LEU A 529 -31.47 19.96 -62.38
N GLY A 530 -32.62 19.29 -62.25
CA GLY A 530 -32.81 18.18 -61.33
C GLY A 530 -33.58 18.51 -60.05
N GLY A 531 -34.18 19.70 -59.95
CA GLY A 531 -35.01 20.07 -58.80
C GLY A 531 -36.25 19.18 -58.61
N GLY A 532 -36.70 19.06 -57.37
CA GLY A 532 -37.91 18.32 -57.00
C GLY A 532 -39.05 19.23 -56.54
N LEU A 533 -40.14 19.30 -57.29
CA LEU A 533 -41.30 20.13 -56.96
C LEU A 533 -42.44 19.30 -56.35
N ILE A 534 -42.92 19.68 -55.18
CA ILE A 534 -44.14 19.15 -54.56
C ILE A 534 -45.18 20.26 -54.55
N VAL A 535 -46.33 20.05 -55.20
CA VAL A 535 -47.42 21.04 -55.29
C VAL A 535 -48.67 20.52 -54.61
N THR A 536 -49.29 21.37 -53.79
CA THR A 536 -50.52 21.06 -53.05
C THR A 536 -51.41 22.29 -52.88
N GLY A 537 -52.68 22.09 -52.52
CA GLY A 537 -53.60 23.15 -52.12
C GLY A 537 -54.91 23.24 -52.92
N ALA A 538 -55.78 24.15 -52.45
CA ALA A 538 -57.15 24.28 -52.91
C ALA A 538 -57.24 24.78 -54.36
N ASP A 539 -57.73 23.93 -55.25
CA ASP A 539 -57.92 24.23 -56.68
C ASP A 539 -56.61 24.66 -57.38
N ALA A 540 -55.47 24.18 -56.87
CA ALA A 540 -54.11 24.56 -57.30
C ALA A 540 -53.85 24.38 -58.80
N LEU A 541 -54.53 23.41 -59.43
CA LEU A 541 -54.38 23.13 -60.87
C LEU A 541 -55.35 23.93 -61.75
N SER A 542 -56.23 24.76 -61.19
CA SER A 542 -57.22 25.55 -61.93
C SER A 542 -56.78 27.00 -62.15
N ASN A 543 -57.28 27.64 -63.22
CA ASN A 543 -57.00 29.05 -63.54
C ASN A 543 -58.12 30.03 -63.10
N SER A 544 -59.20 29.52 -62.50
CA SER A 544 -60.41 30.29 -62.21
C SER A 544 -61.04 29.85 -60.90
N SER A 545 -61.25 30.80 -59.98
CA SER A 545 -61.96 30.61 -58.72
C SER A 545 -63.49 30.54 -58.89
N THR A 546 -64.01 30.42 -60.11
CA THR A 546 -65.45 30.37 -60.38
C THR A 546 -66.04 29.01 -60.00
N PHE A 547 -66.49 28.95 -58.76
CA PHE A 547 -67.37 27.98 -58.13
C PHE A 547 -68.56 27.52 -58.99
N ASP A 548 -68.62 26.22 -59.35
CA ASP A 548 -69.88 25.52 -59.66
C ASP A 548 -70.23 24.52 -58.54
N PRO A 549 -71.09 24.90 -57.57
CA PRO A 549 -71.48 24.04 -56.46
C PRO A 549 -72.36 22.85 -56.83
N ASN A 550 -72.82 22.74 -58.08
CA ASN A 550 -73.83 21.75 -58.46
C ASN A 550 -73.42 20.87 -59.65
N GLY A 551 -72.12 20.68 -59.89
CA GLY A 551 -71.59 19.63 -60.76
C GLY A 551 -72.19 19.62 -62.18
N GLY A 552 -72.27 20.78 -62.82
CA GLY A 552 -73.12 21.01 -63.96
C GLY A 552 -72.48 21.74 -65.14
N SER A 553 -71.25 21.40 -65.55
CA SER A 553 -70.88 21.29 -66.98
C SER A 553 -69.51 20.64 -67.14
N GLU A 554 -69.48 19.51 -67.87
CA GLU A 554 -68.28 18.75 -68.25
C GLU A 554 -67.47 19.46 -69.34
N ALA A 555 -67.09 20.72 -69.11
CA ALA A 555 -66.09 21.36 -69.96
C ALA A 555 -64.71 21.03 -69.39
N LEU A 556 -63.82 20.44 -70.21
CA LEU A 556 -62.38 20.51 -69.98
C LEU A 556 -62.06 21.98 -69.67
N VAL A 557 -61.72 22.30 -68.43
CA VAL A 557 -61.04 23.55 -68.14
C VAL A 557 -59.59 23.29 -68.51
N ASP A 558 -59.33 23.39 -69.81
CA ASP A 558 -57.98 23.35 -70.34
C ASP A 558 -57.22 24.56 -69.77
N GLY A 559 -56.03 24.33 -69.22
CA GLY A 559 -55.02 25.39 -69.13
C GLY A 559 -54.96 26.21 -67.84
N SER A 560 -54.38 25.62 -66.78
CA SER A 560 -53.36 26.34 -66.01
C SER A 560 -51.98 25.83 -66.42
N ASN A 561 -50.96 26.70 -66.38
CA ASN A 561 -49.59 26.28 -66.66
C ASN A 561 -49.09 25.23 -65.63
N LEU A 562 -49.64 25.24 -64.41
CA LEU A 562 -49.29 24.26 -63.36
C LEU A 562 -49.87 22.87 -63.65
N ALA A 563 -51.10 22.79 -64.18
CA ALA A 563 -51.69 21.53 -64.64
C ALA A 563 -50.89 20.90 -65.79
N ALA A 564 -50.37 21.73 -66.70
CA ALA A 564 -49.49 21.28 -67.75
C ALA A 564 -48.15 20.75 -67.21
N LEU A 565 -47.57 21.42 -66.20
CA LEU A 565 -46.32 21.00 -65.55
C LEU A 565 -46.46 19.66 -64.81
N VAL A 566 -47.56 19.48 -64.08
CA VAL A 566 -47.91 18.21 -63.40
C VAL A 566 -48.27 17.11 -64.40
N ARG A 567 -48.69 17.48 -65.63
CA ARG A 567 -49.25 16.62 -66.67
C ARG A 567 -50.56 15.96 -66.24
N SER A 568 -51.48 16.79 -65.75
CA SER A 568 -52.80 16.38 -65.27
C SER A 568 -53.92 17.08 -66.05
N GLN A 569 -55.04 16.38 -66.23
CA GLN A 569 -56.32 16.95 -66.65
C GLN A 569 -57.21 17.14 -65.42
N THR A 570 -57.92 18.27 -65.31
CA THR A 570 -58.72 18.63 -64.13
C THR A 570 -60.11 19.14 -64.48
N TRP A 571 -61.10 18.86 -63.63
CA TRP A 571 -62.52 19.21 -63.84
C TRP A 571 -63.31 19.39 -62.53
N GLY A 572 -63.16 20.53 -61.87
CA GLY A 572 -63.92 20.85 -60.66
C GLY A 572 -63.65 19.90 -59.49
N ASN A 573 -64.50 19.91 -58.46
CA ASN A 573 -64.07 19.32 -57.18
C ASN A 573 -64.09 17.78 -57.15
N GLY A 574 -63.16 17.22 -56.36
CA GLY A 574 -62.95 15.79 -56.12
C GLY A 574 -64.04 15.09 -55.28
N PRO A 575 -64.09 13.74 -55.26
CA PRO A 575 -64.97 12.99 -54.38
C PRO A 575 -64.55 13.18 -52.92
N GLN A 576 -65.54 13.42 -52.05
CA GLN A 576 -65.36 13.70 -50.63
C GLN A 576 -65.20 12.41 -49.81
N THR A 577 -64.22 11.57 -50.15
CA THR A 577 -63.93 10.34 -49.38
C THR A 577 -62.45 10.23 -49.04
N ASN A 578 -62.17 9.71 -47.85
CA ASN A 578 -60.83 9.65 -47.28
C ASN A 578 -60.09 8.33 -47.55
N SER A 579 -60.76 7.33 -48.14
CA SER A 579 -60.13 6.04 -48.47
C SER A 579 -59.46 6.08 -49.83
N CYS A 580 -58.14 5.99 -49.83
CA CYS A 580 -57.29 5.99 -51.01
C CYS A 580 -56.77 4.59 -51.33
N VAL A 581 -56.46 4.35 -52.60
CA VAL A 581 -55.88 3.10 -53.09
C VAL A 581 -54.61 3.39 -53.86
N VAL A 582 -53.50 2.71 -53.53
CA VAL A 582 -52.26 2.75 -54.33
C VAL A 582 -52.52 2.12 -55.69
N ASN A 583 -52.17 2.80 -56.79
CA ASN A 583 -52.38 2.33 -58.16
C ASN A 583 -51.09 2.11 -58.96
N SER A 584 -49.94 2.13 -58.29
CA SER A 584 -48.63 1.98 -58.92
C SER A 584 -47.82 0.87 -58.27
N SER A 585 -46.73 0.46 -58.91
CA SER A 585 -45.79 -0.56 -58.41
C SER A 585 -44.36 -0.13 -58.74
N GLY A 586 -43.44 -0.20 -57.77
CA GLY A 586 -42.03 0.18 -57.96
C GLY A 586 -41.82 1.67 -58.25
N ASN A 587 -42.78 2.52 -57.85
CA ASN A 587 -42.65 3.97 -57.93
C ASN A 587 -41.99 4.46 -56.63
N PRO A 588 -41.00 5.37 -56.69
CA PRO A 588 -40.19 5.75 -55.52
C PRO A 588 -41.00 6.34 -54.37
N ILE A 589 -42.16 6.94 -54.65
CA ILE A 589 -43.05 7.52 -53.63
C ILE A 589 -43.67 6.43 -52.74
N ILE A 590 -44.00 5.27 -53.32
CA ILE A 590 -44.66 4.15 -52.63
C ILE A 590 -43.75 2.95 -52.40
N ASP A 591 -42.49 3.03 -52.81
CA ASP A 591 -41.47 2.00 -52.63
C ASP A 591 -40.13 2.68 -52.39
N GLY A 592 -39.91 3.10 -51.14
CA GLY A 592 -38.77 3.89 -50.73
C GLY A 592 -38.35 3.60 -49.28
N PRO A 593 -37.27 4.23 -48.79
CA PRO A 593 -36.66 3.90 -47.50
C PRO A 593 -37.59 4.17 -46.29
N HIS A 594 -38.58 5.04 -46.44
CA HIS A 594 -39.52 5.39 -45.38
C HIS A 594 -40.82 4.56 -45.43
N GLY A 595 -40.94 3.62 -46.36
CA GLY A 595 -42.07 2.69 -46.44
C GLY A 595 -42.34 2.18 -47.84
N SER A 596 -42.96 1.00 -47.91
CA SER A 596 -43.38 0.38 -49.17
C SER A 596 -44.82 -0.10 -49.12
N TRP A 597 -45.61 0.25 -50.13
CA TRP A 597 -47.03 -0.13 -50.25
C TRP A 597 -47.32 -0.79 -51.60
N ALA A 598 -47.88 -1.99 -51.56
CA ALA A 598 -48.19 -2.74 -52.76
C ALA A 598 -49.34 -2.11 -53.56
N ASN A 599 -49.36 -2.33 -54.88
CA ASN A 599 -50.49 -1.97 -55.73
C ASN A 599 -51.80 -2.57 -55.20
N GLY A 600 -52.83 -1.74 -55.03
CA GLY A 600 -54.10 -2.11 -54.42
C GLY A 600 -54.17 -1.94 -52.90
N PHE A 601 -53.08 -1.53 -52.23
CA PHE A 601 -53.10 -1.18 -50.81
C PHE A 601 -54.04 -0.01 -50.56
N THR A 602 -54.87 -0.14 -49.52
CA THR A 602 -55.82 0.90 -49.10
C THR A 602 -55.29 1.62 -47.88
N PHE A 603 -55.20 2.95 -47.94
CA PHE A 603 -54.84 3.80 -46.81
C PHE A 603 -55.86 4.93 -46.62
N SER A 604 -55.82 5.59 -45.48
CA SER A 604 -56.67 6.75 -45.20
C SER A 604 -55.85 8.03 -45.39
N ALA A 605 -56.32 8.92 -46.27
CA ALA A 605 -55.92 10.32 -46.24
C ALA A 605 -56.79 11.06 -45.22
N THR A 606 -56.29 12.13 -44.61
CA THR A 606 -57.10 12.97 -43.71
C THR A 606 -57.95 13.93 -44.52
N ASP A 607 -57.43 14.41 -45.66
CA ASP A 607 -58.15 15.31 -46.56
C ASP A 607 -58.72 14.58 -47.79
N PRO A 608 -60.00 14.83 -48.15
CA PRO A 608 -60.55 14.36 -49.42
C PRO A 608 -59.91 15.11 -50.60
N ASN A 609 -60.04 14.56 -51.81
CA ASN A 609 -59.58 15.25 -53.02
C ASN A 609 -60.31 16.59 -53.17
N HIS A 610 -59.55 17.68 -53.22
CA HIS A 610 -60.11 19.01 -53.45
C HIS A 610 -60.43 19.19 -54.95
N GLU A 611 -59.57 18.68 -55.83
CA GLU A 611 -59.69 18.79 -57.29
C GLU A 611 -59.95 17.41 -57.95
N ALA A 612 -60.64 17.37 -59.08
CA ALA A 612 -60.84 16.18 -59.87
C ALA A 612 -59.68 15.97 -60.84
N ALA A 613 -58.50 15.63 -60.32
CA ALA A 613 -57.30 15.43 -61.12
C ALA A 613 -57.23 14.01 -61.72
N ILE A 614 -56.83 13.92 -62.99
CA ILE A 614 -56.49 12.66 -63.68
C ILE A 614 -55.11 12.80 -64.31
N ALA A 615 -54.21 11.88 -63.93
CA ALA A 615 -52.88 11.76 -64.52
C ALA A 615 -52.95 11.46 -66.02
N ASP A 616 -52.29 12.28 -66.84
CA ASP A 616 -52.13 12.01 -68.27
C ASP A 616 -50.95 11.05 -68.51
N SER A 617 -51.26 9.75 -68.46
CA SER A 617 -50.28 8.69 -68.74
C SER A 617 -49.64 8.78 -70.14
N SER A 618 -50.28 9.42 -71.12
CA SER A 618 -49.70 9.58 -72.46
C SER A 618 -48.56 10.60 -72.49
N SER A 619 -48.57 11.53 -71.53
CA SER A 619 -47.52 12.50 -71.29
C SER A 619 -46.53 12.03 -70.20
N GLY A 620 -46.65 10.80 -69.70
CA GLY A 620 -45.71 10.22 -68.72
C GLY A 620 -46.02 10.55 -67.25
N ALA A 621 -47.20 11.09 -66.93
CA ALA A 621 -47.65 11.21 -65.54
C ALA A 621 -48.12 9.86 -64.98
N ILE A 622 -47.71 9.56 -63.75
CA ILE A 622 -48.04 8.32 -63.03
C ILE A 622 -49.09 8.62 -61.96
N ARG A 623 -50.21 7.89 -61.99
CA ARG A 623 -51.18 7.92 -60.89
C ARG A 623 -50.68 7.03 -59.76
N VAL A 624 -50.11 7.62 -58.73
CA VAL A 624 -49.50 6.90 -57.60
C VAL A 624 -50.58 6.34 -56.67
N ALA A 625 -51.55 7.18 -56.30
CA ALA A 625 -52.71 6.81 -55.49
C ALA A 625 -53.99 7.49 -55.99
N SER A 626 -55.15 6.88 -55.76
CA SER A 626 -56.45 7.42 -56.20
C SER A 626 -57.57 7.25 -55.18
N VAL A 627 -58.60 8.07 -55.37
CA VAL A 627 -59.94 7.90 -54.83
C VAL A 627 -60.89 7.63 -56.00
N GLY A 628 -61.26 6.36 -56.18
CA GLY A 628 -61.97 5.92 -57.39
C GLY A 628 -61.13 6.18 -58.65
N ASN A 629 -61.69 6.90 -59.62
CA ASN A 629 -61.01 7.23 -60.89
C ASN A 629 -60.18 8.53 -60.84
N ARG A 630 -60.13 9.23 -59.70
CA ARG A 630 -59.45 10.53 -59.55
C ARG A 630 -58.18 10.38 -58.70
N ALA A 631 -57.10 11.00 -59.15
CA ALA A 631 -55.80 10.88 -58.50
C ALA A 631 -55.75 11.66 -57.18
N LYS A 632 -55.22 11.01 -56.14
CA LYS A 632 -54.80 11.65 -54.88
C LYS A 632 -53.35 12.11 -54.97
N LEU A 633 -52.50 11.28 -55.57
CA LEU A 633 -51.09 11.56 -55.84
C LEU A 633 -50.80 11.35 -57.32
N ILE A 634 -50.23 12.36 -57.97
CA ILE A 634 -49.70 12.27 -59.34
C ILE A 634 -48.21 12.55 -59.28
N PHE A 635 -47.39 11.62 -59.77
CA PHE A 635 -45.95 11.80 -59.85
C PHE A 635 -45.50 11.80 -61.31
N THR A 636 -44.64 12.75 -61.65
CA THR A 636 -44.14 12.96 -63.01
C THR A 636 -42.63 13.16 -62.95
N GLU A 637 -41.88 12.28 -63.60
CA GLU A 637 -40.45 12.50 -63.84
C GLU A 637 -40.23 13.19 -65.18
N LEU A 638 -39.34 14.17 -65.17
CA LEU A 638 -38.92 14.87 -66.37
C LEU A 638 -37.67 14.18 -66.95
N ALA A 639 -37.52 14.25 -68.28
CA ALA A 639 -36.36 13.68 -68.94
C ALA A 639 -35.03 14.36 -68.53
N SER A 640 -35.10 15.55 -67.94
CA SER A 640 -33.97 16.31 -67.38
C SER A 640 -33.48 15.79 -66.02
N GLY A 641 -34.19 14.84 -65.39
CA GLY A 641 -33.86 14.33 -64.06
C GLY A 641 -34.62 15.00 -62.91
N GLY A 642 -35.28 16.14 -63.15
CA GLY A 642 -36.18 16.75 -62.18
C GLY A 642 -37.51 15.99 -62.06
N SER A 643 -38.23 16.23 -60.98
CA SER A 643 -39.51 15.53 -60.73
C SER A 643 -40.56 16.44 -60.12
N VAL A 644 -41.82 16.12 -60.37
CA VAL A 644 -42.98 16.86 -59.90
C VAL A 644 -43.96 15.90 -59.23
N LEU A 645 -44.30 16.15 -57.98
CA LEU A 645 -45.36 15.47 -57.24
C LEU A 645 -46.52 16.44 -57.02
N TYR A 646 -47.69 16.09 -57.53
CA TYR A 646 -48.93 16.77 -57.17
C TYR A 646 -49.66 15.98 -56.10
N TRP A 647 -49.91 16.66 -54.98
CA TRP A 647 -50.63 16.14 -53.84
C TRP A 647 -52.00 16.81 -53.75
N ASN A 648 -53.05 16.02 -53.97
CA ASN A 648 -54.41 16.53 -54.04
C ASN A 648 -55.03 16.59 -52.62
N GLY A 649 -54.64 17.60 -51.85
CA GLY A 649 -55.15 17.89 -50.51
C GLY A 649 -55.26 19.40 -50.29
N ASN A 650 -55.79 19.79 -49.13
CA ASN A 650 -55.84 21.18 -48.69
C ASN A 650 -54.87 21.40 -47.51
N ALA A 651 -54.48 22.64 -47.22
CA ALA A 651 -53.90 22.96 -45.91
C ALA A 651 -55.05 23.11 -44.91
N GLY A 652 -54.87 22.58 -43.71
CA GLY A 652 -55.88 22.66 -42.65
C GLY A 652 -56.16 21.36 -41.90
N LEU A 653 -55.89 20.18 -42.48
CA LEU A 653 -56.01 18.87 -41.80
C LEU A 653 -54.94 17.88 -42.31
N SER A 654 -53.68 18.24 -42.03
CA SER A 654 -52.41 17.48 -42.07
C SER A 654 -52.40 16.05 -42.67
N ASP A 655 -52.56 15.94 -43.99
CA ASP A 655 -52.18 14.73 -44.75
C ASP A 655 -50.69 14.37 -44.58
N TRP A 656 -49.89 15.30 -44.05
CA TRP A 656 -48.44 15.23 -43.94
C TRP A 656 -47.96 15.04 -42.50
N SER A 657 -48.88 14.91 -41.52
CA SER A 657 -48.49 14.67 -40.14
C SER A 657 -48.44 13.20 -39.81
N GLU A 658 -47.34 12.80 -39.18
CA GLU A 658 -47.13 11.44 -38.66
C GLU A 658 -48.26 11.01 -37.72
N ALA A 659 -48.75 11.94 -36.90
CA ALA A 659 -49.80 11.65 -35.93
C ALA A 659 -51.16 11.39 -36.59
N ASN A 660 -51.42 12.00 -37.76
CA ASN A 660 -52.76 12.06 -38.36
C ASN A 660 -52.90 11.20 -39.63
N ALA A 661 -51.83 11.08 -40.43
CA ALA A 661 -51.81 10.34 -41.69
C ALA A 661 -50.42 9.70 -41.95
N PRO A 662 -50.00 8.69 -41.14
CA PRO A 662 -48.63 8.16 -41.14
C PRO A 662 -48.20 7.55 -42.49
N ASP A 663 -49.10 6.86 -43.20
CA ASP A 663 -48.78 6.31 -44.53
C ASP A 663 -48.46 7.42 -45.53
N MET A 664 -49.20 8.52 -45.46
CA MET A 664 -49.02 9.67 -46.34
C MET A 664 -47.76 10.46 -45.94
N ALA A 665 -47.57 10.75 -44.66
CA ALA A 665 -46.35 11.35 -44.12
C ALA A 665 -45.08 10.58 -44.54
N ALA A 666 -45.12 9.25 -44.52
CA ALA A 666 -44.06 8.40 -45.03
C ALA A 666 -43.87 8.46 -46.56
N MET A 667 -44.96 8.52 -47.34
CA MET A 667 -44.90 8.75 -48.79
C MET A 667 -44.30 10.13 -49.14
N LEU A 668 -44.55 11.16 -48.34
CA LEU A 668 -43.89 12.46 -48.49
C LEU A 668 -42.38 12.33 -48.26
N ARG A 669 -41.93 11.64 -47.21
CA ARG A 669 -40.50 11.43 -47.00
C ARG A 669 -39.85 10.66 -48.13
N ASN A 670 -40.51 9.63 -48.64
CA ASN A 670 -40.04 8.92 -49.84
C ASN A 670 -39.91 9.86 -51.06
N ALA A 671 -40.87 10.76 -51.24
CA ALA A 671 -40.81 11.76 -52.30
C ALA A 671 -39.61 12.68 -52.15
N VAL A 672 -39.43 13.22 -50.95
CA VAL A 672 -38.35 14.14 -50.60
C VAL A 672 -36.99 13.44 -50.72
N HIS A 673 -36.85 12.21 -50.22
CA HIS A 673 -35.65 11.39 -50.36
C HIS A 673 -35.29 11.16 -51.83
N HIS A 674 -36.26 10.76 -52.66
CA HIS A 674 -36.05 10.55 -54.10
C HIS A 674 -35.65 11.85 -54.82
N MET A 675 -36.29 12.95 -54.44
CA MET A 675 -36.00 14.28 -55.00
C MET A 675 -34.64 14.84 -54.52
N ASN A 676 -34.08 14.31 -53.44
CA ASN A 676 -32.85 14.78 -52.80
C ASN A 676 -31.58 13.97 -53.14
N LEU A 677 -31.65 13.02 -54.06
CA LEU A 677 -30.51 12.15 -54.41
C LEU A 677 -29.26 12.91 -54.91
N GLY A 678 -29.39 14.18 -55.33
CA GLY A 678 -28.27 15.06 -55.66
C GLY A 678 -27.41 15.51 -54.47
N CYS A 679 -27.97 15.51 -53.25
CA CYS A 679 -27.26 15.84 -52.01
C CYS A 679 -26.61 14.62 -51.34
N ALA A 680 -27.07 13.41 -51.68
CA ALA A 680 -26.55 12.16 -51.11
C ALA A 680 -25.20 11.71 -51.71
N VAL A 681 -24.78 12.28 -52.86
CA VAL A 681 -23.52 11.89 -53.54
C VAL A 681 -22.27 12.51 -52.88
N MET A 682 -22.43 13.46 -51.96
CA MET A 682 -21.31 14.12 -51.26
C MET A 682 -21.13 13.66 -49.80
N ARG A 683 -21.98 12.75 -49.28
CA ARG A 683 -21.66 12.00 -48.05
C ARG A 683 -20.97 10.70 -48.44
N GLY A 684 -19.70 10.80 -48.83
CA GLY A 684 -18.77 9.69 -48.72
C GLY A 684 -18.61 9.37 -47.25
N GLY A 685 -19.54 8.60 -46.69
CA GLY A 685 -19.48 8.15 -45.31
C GLY A 685 -18.27 7.24 -45.14
N ASP A 686 -17.26 7.77 -44.46
CA ASP A 686 -16.44 7.00 -43.54
C ASP A 686 -17.36 6.12 -42.69
N CYS A 687 -17.17 4.82 -42.85
CA CYS A 687 -17.67 3.82 -41.95
C CYS A 687 -16.42 3.32 -41.22
N ASP A 688 -16.18 3.84 -40.01
CA ASP A 688 -15.10 3.42 -39.11
C ASP A 688 -14.93 1.88 -39.15
N ASP A 689 -13.80 1.47 -39.73
CA ASP A 689 -13.46 0.12 -40.13
C ASP A 689 -12.76 -0.65 -39.00
N THR A 690 -13.22 -0.49 -37.75
CA THR A 690 -12.63 -1.20 -36.60
C THR A 690 -13.41 -2.44 -36.14
N ASN A 691 -14.46 -2.87 -36.86
CA ASN A 691 -15.17 -4.13 -36.53
C ASN A 691 -15.65 -4.95 -37.75
N PRO A 692 -14.92 -6.00 -38.17
CA PRO A 692 -15.24 -6.78 -39.38
C PRO A 692 -16.39 -7.77 -39.22
N SER A 693 -17.33 -7.57 -38.28
CA SER A 693 -18.39 -8.53 -37.97
C SER A 693 -19.84 -8.07 -38.15
N LEU A 694 -20.11 -6.89 -38.72
CA LEU A 694 -21.48 -6.44 -38.99
C LEU A 694 -21.75 -6.27 -40.50
N MET A 695 -22.81 -6.93 -40.98
CA MET A 695 -23.27 -6.89 -42.37
C MET A 695 -23.91 -5.55 -42.75
N PRO A 696 -23.89 -5.14 -44.04
CA PRO A 696 -24.42 -3.86 -44.49
C PRO A 696 -25.95 -3.87 -44.45
N GLY A 697 -26.55 -2.97 -43.67
CA GLY A 697 -28.02 -2.89 -43.61
C GLY A 697 -28.64 -2.08 -42.48
N THR A 698 -27.88 -1.39 -41.64
CA THR A 698 -28.44 -0.50 -40.61
C THR A 698 -27.54 0.71 -40.38
N CYS A 699 -27.69 1.73 -41.23
CA CYS A 699 -27.49 3.12 -40.83
C CYS A 699 -28.92 3.68 -40.75
N LEU A 700 -29.37 4.01 -39.54
CA LEU A 700 -30.70 4.57 -39.29
C LEU A 700 -30.71 6.06 -39.57
#